data_AF-A0A955XY49-F1
#
_entry.id   AF-A0A955XY49-F1
#
_cell.length_a   1.000
_cell.length_b   1.000
_cell.length_c   1.000
_cell.angle_alpha   90.00
_cell.angle_beta   90.00
_cell.angle_gamma   90.00
#
_symmetry.space_group_name_H-M   'P 1'
#
loop_
_entity.id
_entity.type
_entity.pdbx_description
1 polymer ?
#
loop_
_entity_poly.entity_id
_entity_poly.type
_entity_poly.pdbx_seq_one_letter_code
_entity_poly.pdbx_strand_id
1 'polypeptide(L)'
;DITLEQVVGPHIKGPDFPTAGIMLTTREELLEIYDEGRGAVEVRGAWRLESEGQKKWIVIDSSPYGVNKSTLVGDIAEHIRKEKVPQLLDIRDESTDEVRVVLELKRGSNPETAMAYLLKRTALQSRFNVNMTALCPVEGSDVGLPQRLGLLQVLRQFLDFRFEVVQRRLNYDLAQLERRIHILRAFVIIFNALDEAIRLIRESESKSDARERLMTRFELDWEQAEAILETKLYRLARLEIDAIERELAEKQAEADKIRAILGSKTELWALIRSELVQIADAYGDPRRTAVGVEVKEIDFSAEDYIVDEDAWVMVTRQGWFKRQKSYTDLSAIRVRDGDEVGWVLPSSTKNSLIVFTDQGRAYTVRVADIPQTTGYGEPIQTQFDFDDGETVVGAITSDPRCLPEISPEVMEAVPDEDPKPPYAVAVSRAGKCLRFSLDGFVDPSTVNGRMFMRLDGSLAIDAVVRVFMSDGTETVSLATREGRYLLFDVNEINVLSGPGKGVMAAKLTGTDFIFGFALTTDRMDGLTVETNRGRTEVIRPNKFKVTSRGGKGREIIKRGYLSGVFFPPIEVSLEQPEEEDEPGALGEEGTSGEATSVIASTDSEPLSSLDPDGEPSAEGAGEGADVLSDGSPPETAQSSAPEQSSPPEQSSGPRPGQGSGQFRQANLFGDDEE
;
A
#
# COMPACT_ATOMS: atom_id res chain seq x y z
N ASP A 1 18.79 27.48 29.28
CA ASP A 1 17.85 27.16 28.18
C ASP A 1 17.09 25.89 28.49
N ILE A 2 15.96 25.67 27.84
CA ILE A 2 15.16 24.43 27.93
C ILE A 2 15.38 23.61 26.67
N THR A 3 15.56 22.30 26.79
CA THR A 3 15.76 21.42 25.62
C THR A 3 14.44 20.83 25.12
N LEU A 4 14.43 20.28 23.90
CA LEU A 4 13.22 19.76 23.30
C LEU A 4 12.70 18.52 24.05
N GLU A 5 13.59 17.67 24.56
CA GLU A 5 13.28 16.47 25.34
C GLU A 5 12.64 16.78 26.70
N GLN A 6 12.93 17.96 27.27
CA GLN A 6 12.29 18.44 28.50
C GLN A 6 10.84 18.86 28.26
N VAL A 7 10.49 19.24 27.03
CA VAL A 7 9.13 19.67 26.63
C VAL A 7 8.33 18.50 26.07
N VAL A 8 8.90 17.77 25.10
CA VAL A 8 8.23 16.71 24.33
C VAL A 8 8.21 15.40 25.12
N GLY A 9 7.02 14.91 25.42
CA GLY A 9 6.74 13.81 26.35
C GLY A 9 6.17 14.29 27.69
N PRO A 10 6.96 14.98 28.54
CA PRO A 10 6.50 15.44 29.86
C PRO A 10 5.39 16.49 29.82
N HIS A 11 5.43 17.40 28.85
CA HIS A 11 4.48 18.51 28.74
C HIS A 11 3.68 18.48 27.43
N ILE A 12 4.33 18.21 26.30
CA ILE A 12 3.69 18.12 24.97
C ILE A 12 3.86 16.70 24.45
N LYS A 13 2.78 15.91 24.40
CA LYS A 13 2.82 14.50 23.96
C LYS A 13 2.84 14.30 22.44
N GLY A 14 2.68 15.36 21.66
CA GLY A 14 2.44 15.32 20.20
C GLY A 14 1.11 15.97 19.82
N PRO A 15 0.80 16.07 18.51
CA PRO A 15 -0.45 16.66 18.02
C PRO A 15 -1.68 15.99 18.62
N ASP A 16 -2.72 16.73 18.95
CA ASP A 16 -4.02 16.18 19.36
C ASP A 16 -5.05 16.45 18.27
N PHE A 17 -5.70 15.41 17.76
CA PHE A 17 -6.62 15.52 16.63
C PHE A 17 -8.08 15.50 17.09
N PRO A 18 -8.96 16.34 16.52
CA PRO A 18 -10.36 16.40 16.91
C PRO A 18 -11.12 15.09 16.62
N THR A 19 -10.62 14.28 15.69
CA THR A 19 -11.14 12.95 15.31
C THR A 19 -10.56 11.80 16.15
N ALA A 20 -9.94 12.09 17.29
CA ALA A 20 -9.30 11.12 18.19
C ALA A 20 -8.26 10.24 17.47
N GLY A 21 -8.43 8.92 17.47
CA GLY A 21 -7.50 7.96 16.87
C GLY A 21 -6.25 7.67 17.70
N ILE A 22 -5.34 6.91 17.11
CA ILE A 22 -4.10 6.44 17.72
C ILE A 22 -2.93 6.98 16.91
N MET A 23 -2.03 7.73 17.55
CA MET A 23 -0.77 8.14 16.94
C MET A 23 0.26 7.01 17.08
N LEU A 24 0.83 6.56 15.96
CA LEU A 24 1.83 5.48 15.93
C LEU A 24 3.26 6.00 16.04
N THR A 25 3.50 7.27 15.65
CA THR A 25 4.81 7.91 15.71
C THR A 25 5.39 7.92 17.12
N THR A 26 6.65 7.50 17.21
CA THR A 26 7.42 7.40 18.46
C THR A 26 7.77 8.78 19.03
N ARG A 27 8.29 8.80 20.27
CA ARG A 27 8.73 10.06 20.88
C ARG A 27 9.96 10.62 20.16
N GLU A 28 10.83 9.74 19.71
CA GLU A 28 12.08 10.02 19.03
C GLU A 28 11.81 10.68 17.67
N GLU A 29 10.93 10.10 16.85
CA GLU A 29 10.47 10.72 15.59
C GLU A 29 9.77 12.08 15.84
N LEU A 30 8.97 12.22 16.91
CA LEU A 30 8.36 13.50 17.26
C LEU A 30 9.38 14.57 17.67
N LEU A 31 10.50 14.19 18.29
CA LEU A 31 11.60 15.11 18.56
C LEU A 31 12.19 15.63 17.26
N GLU A 32 12.50 14.75 16.30
CA GLU A 32 13.00 15.15 14.98
C GLU A 32 12.02 16.07 14.22
N ILE A 33 10.73 15.71 14.20
CA ILE A 33 9.66 16.50 13.56
C ILE A 33 9.54 17.90 14.18
N TYR A 34 9.65 17.98 15.52
CA TYR A 34 9.55 19.23 16.25
C TYR A 34 10.85 20.05 16.27
N ASP A 35 12.02 19.46 15.99
CA ASP A 35 13.26 20.21 15.80
C ASP A 35 13.34 20.80 14.38
N GLU A 36 13.17 19.97 13.34
CA GLU A 36 13.21 20.42 11.94
C GLU A 36 12.01 21.29 11.53
N GLY A 37 10.90 21.22 12.28
CA GLY A 37 9.64 21.85 11.94
C GLY A 37 8.90 21.21 10.76
N ARG A 38 9.24 19.97 10.39
CA ARG A 38 8.59 19.21 9.31
C ARG A 38 8.68 17.70 9.54
N GLY A 39 7.79 16.95 8.90
CA GLY A 39 7.87 15.49 8.80
C GLY A 39 6.49 14.86 8.69
N ALA A 40 6.35 13.60 9.06
CA ALA A 40 5.08 12.87 8.97
C ALA A 40 4.73 12.23 10.32
N VAL A 41 3.53 12.52 10.82
CA VAL A 41 2.95 11.85 11.98
C VAL A 41 1.97 10.80 11.47
N GLU A 42 2.18 9.54 11.84
CA GLU A 42 1.35 8.42 11.42
C GLU A 42 0.19 8.22 12.39
N VAL A 43 -1.03 8.20 11.84
CA VAL A 43 -2.29 8.21 12.59
C VAL A 43 -3.18 7.06 12.10
N ARG A 44 -3.69 6.28 13.05
CA ARG A 44 -4.56 5.13 12.85
C ARG A 44 -5.95 5.40 13.44
N GLY A 45 -7.00 4.99 12.74
CA GLY A 45 -8.37 4.99 13.26
C GLY A 45 -8.52 4.02 14.44
N ALA A 46 -9.17 4.45 15.52
CA ALA A 46 -9.45 3.58 16.66
C ALA A 46 -10.54 2.55 16.29
N TRP A 47 -10.39 1.32 16.77
CA TRP A 47 -11.35 0.24 16.56
C TRP A 47 -11.37 -0.72 17.75
N ARG A 48 -12.49 -1.43 17.90
CA ARG A 48 -12.70 -2.47 18.92
C ARG A 48 -13.57 -3.60 18.40
N LEU A 49 -13.61 -4.69 19.16
CA LEU A 49 -14.47 -5.84 18.89
C LEU A 49 -15.75 -5.76 19.72
N GLU A 50 -16.89 -5.96 19.05
CA GLU A 50 -18.18 -6.21 19.69
C GLU A 50 -18.65 -7.63 19.32
N SER A 51 -19.38 -8.29 20.22
CA SER A 51 -19.88 -9.63 19.99
C SER A 51 -21.22 -9.86 20.67
N GLU A 52 -22.16 -10.46 19.94
CA GLU A 52 -23.48 -10.84 20.44
C GLU A 52 -23.70 -12.33 20.11
N GLY A 53 -23.67 -13.16 21.15
CA GLY A 53 -23.74 -14.61 21.02
C GLY A 53 -22.60 -15.20 20.18
N GLN A 54 -22.92 -15.62 18.95
CA GLN A 54 -21.97 -16.22 17.99
C GLN A 54 -21.53 -15.26 16.89
N LYS A 55 -22.14 -14.07 16.79
CA LYS A 55 -21.73 -13.03 15.84
C LYS A 55 -20.65 -12.15 16.46
N LYS A 56 -19.69 -11.73 15.63
CA LYS A 56 -18.64 -10.78 15.97
C LYS A 56 -18.64 -9.66 14.94
N TRP A 57 -18.35 -8.45 15.39
CA TRP A 57 -18.18 -7.28 14.55
C TRP A 57 -16.89 -6.56 14.93
N ILE A 58 -16.28 -5.92 13.95
CA ILE A 58 -15.31 -4.85 14.20
C ILE A 58 -16.09 -3.55 14.15
N VAL A 59 -15.91 -2.72 15.18
CA VAL A 59 -16.43 -1.35 15.22
C VAL A 59 -15.25 -0.40 15.12
N ILE A 60 -15.25 0.45 14.10
CA ILE A 60 -14.33 1.57 13.96
C ILE A 60 -14.97 2.77 14.67
N ASP A 61 -14.35 3.19 15.78
CA ASP A 61 -14.80 4.31 16.61
C ASP A 61 -14.19 5.65 16.16
N SER A 62 -13.17 5.64 15.28
CA SER A 62 -12.57 6.89 14.78
C SER A 62 -11.86 6.75 13.43
N SER A 63 -11.74 7.87 12.70
CA SER A 63 -10.99 7.97 11.44
C SER A 63 -9.76 8.87 11.58
N PRO A 64 -8.66 8.62 10.84
CA PRO A 64 -7.52 9.53 10.81
C PRO A 64 -7.90 10.95 10.38
N TYR A 65 -7.19 11.95 10.90
CA TYR A 65 -7.47 13.35 10.63
C TYR A 65 -7.25 13.70 9.14
N GLY A 66 -8.18 14.47 8.57
CA GLY A 66 -8.17 14.84 7.15
C GLY A 66 -8.73 13.77 6.19
N VAL A 67 -9.08 12.57 6.68
CA VAL A 67 -9.73 11.53 5.87
C VAL A 67 -11.25 11.72 5.87
N ASN A 68 -11.88 11.70 4.69
CA ASN A 68 -13.33 11.77 4.58
C ASN A 68 -13.95 10.40 4.93
N LYS A 69 -14.81 10.36 5.97
CA LYS A 69 -15.46 9.12 6.44
C LYS A 69 -16.23 8.41 5.33
N SER A 70 -17.06 9.13 4.56
CA SER A 70 -17.89 8.53 3.51
C SER A 70 -17.05 7.93 2.38
N THR A 71 -15.92 8.57 2.03
CA THR A 71 -14.95 8.01 1.08
C THR A 71 -14.28 6.75 1.64
N LEU A 72 -13.87 6.76 2.91
CA LEU A 72 -13.27 5.60 3.57
C LEU A 72 -14.24 4.39 3.66
N VAL A 73 -15.50 4.63 4.02
CA VAL A 73 -16.55 3.61 4.03
C VAL A 73 -16.77 3.03 2.62
N GLY A 74 -16.81 3.88 1.59
CA GLY A 74 -16.94 3.46 0.19
C GLY A 74 -15.77 2.61 -0.31
N ASP A 75 -14.53 2.98 0.05
CA ASP A 75 -13.30 2.25 -0.26
C ASP A 75 -13.29 0.85 0.40
N ILE A 76 -13.58 0.78 1.71
CA ILE A 76 -13.72 -0.50 2.42
C ILE A 76 -14.82 -1.37 1.79
N ALA A 77 -15.96 -0.80 1.42
CA ALA A 77 -17.04 -1.52 0.75
C ALA A 77 -16.63 -2.07 -0.63
N GLU A 78 -15.78 -1.36 -1.37
CA GLU A 78 -15.23 -1.84 -2.65
C GLU A 78 -14.23 -2.99 -2.44
N HIS A 79 -13.40 -2.91 -1.40
CA HIS A 79 -12.51 -4.00 -1.00
C HIS A 79 -13.26 -5.28 -0.60
N ILE A 80 -14.38 -5.16 0.13
CA ILE A 80 -15.27 -6.29 0.44
C ILE A 80 -15.90 -6.84 -0.85
N ARG A 81 -16.49 -5.97 -1.69
CA ARG A 81 -17.18 -6.38 -2.95
C ARG A 81 -16.27 -7.09 -3.94
N LYS A 82 -14.99 -6.73 -4.01
CA LYS A 82 -13.99 -7.37 -4.89
C LYS A 82 -13.42 -8.67 -4.31
N GLU A 83 -14.03 -9.21 -3.25
CA GLU A 83 -13.56 -10.35 -2.45
C GLU A 83 -12.11 -10.21 -1.97
N LYS A 84 -11.62 -8.96 -1.90
CA LYS A 84 -10.31 -8.64 -1.35
C LYS A 84 -10.33 -8.60 0.18
N VAL A 85 -11.45 -8.91 0.85
CA VAL A 85 -11.58 -9.16 2.30
C VAL A 85 -12.61 -10.25 2.62
N PRO A 86 -12.34 -11.54 2.34
CA PRO A 86 -13.27 -12.65 2.58
C PRO A 86 -13.60 -12.91 4.06
N GLN A 87 -12.87 -12.30 5.01
CA GLN A 87 -13.21 -12.31 6.44
C GLN A 87 -14.41 -11.39 6.75
N LEU A 88 -14.70 -10.42 5.89
CA LEU A 88 -15.81 -9.49 6.04
C LEU A 88 -16.94 -9.84 5.09
N LEU A 89 -18.18 -9.74 5.58
CA LEU A 89 -19.40 -9.97 4.82
C LEU A 89 -20.03 -8.65 4.34
N ASP A 90 -20.03 -7.63 5.20
CA ASP A 90 -20.77 -6.39 5.00
C ASP A 90 -20.17 -5.23 5.82
N ILE A 91 -20.50 -4.00 5.45
CA ILE A 91 -20.12 -2.76 6.13
C ILE A 91 -21.35 -1.84 6.28
N ARG A 92 -21.55 -1.34 7.50
CA ARG A 92 -22.64 -0.41 7.84
C ARG A 92 -22.09 0.82 8.55
N ASP A 93 -22.56 2.00 8.16
CA ASP A 93 -22.28 3.25 8.86
C ASP A 93 -23.43 3.55 9.83
N GLU A 94 -23.17 3.37 11.13
CA GLU A 94 -24.10 3.62 12.23
C GLU A 94 -23.77 4.94 12.98
N SER A 95 -22.92 5.79 12.38
CA SER A 95 -22.47 7.03 13.03
C SER A 95 -23.62 8.01 13.25
N THR A 96 -23.57 8.71 14.37
CA THR A 96 -24.47 9.84 14.69
C THR A 96 -23.61 11.07 14.99
N ASP A 97 -23.56 11.53 16.25
CA ASP A 97 -22.61 12.55 16.70
C ASP A 97 -21.20 11.96 16.86
N GLU A 98 -21.11 10.66 17.15
CA GLU A 98 -19.86 9.88 17.21
C GLU A 98 -19.71 8.98 15.98
N VAL A 99 -18.45 8.72 15.59
CA VAL A 99 -18.12 7.83 14.47
C VAL A 99 -18.32 6.37 14.91
N ARG A 100 -19.18 5.65 14.20
CA ARG A 100 -19.42 4.22 14.40
C ARG A 100 -19.60 3.53 13.06
N VAL A 101 -18.54 2.93 12.53
CA VAL A 101 -18.61 2.09 11.33
C VAL A 101 -18.46 0.63 11.73
N VAL A 102 -19.46 -0.19 11.40
CA VAL A 102 -19.57 -1.59 11.80
C VAL A 102 -19.25 -2.49 10.61
N LEU A 103 -18.29 -3.40 10.79
CA LEU A 103 -17.90 -4.42 9.82
C LEU A 103 -18.39 -5.79 10.32
N GLU A 104 -19.19 -6.49 9.53
CA GLU A 104 -19.71 -7.82 9.88
C GLU A 104 -18.72 -8.91 9.48
N LEU A 105 -18.24 -9.69 10.44
CA LEU A 105 -17.29 -10.78 10.21
C LEU A 105 -17.99 -12.06 9.77
N LYS A 106 -17.35 -12.77 8.84
CA LYS A 106 -17.69 -14.14 8.48
C LYS A 106 -17.41 -15.07 9.66
N ARG A 107 -18.28 -16.06 9.86
CA ARG A 107 -18.20 -16.99 11.00
C ARG A 107 -16.88 -17.75 10.99
N GLY A 108 -16.12 -17.66 12.08
CA GLY A 108 -14.82 -18.33 12.25
C GLY A 108 -13.60 -17.53 11.77
N SER A 109 -13.78 -16.37 11.13
CA SER A 109 -12.67 -15.55 10.65
C SER A 109 -11.94 -14.81 11.78
N ASN A 110 -10.62 -14.60 11.61
CA ASN A 110 -9.83 -13.76 12.53
C ASN A 110 -10.07 -12.25 12.21
N PRO A 111 -10.57 -11.44 13.16
CA PRO A 111 -10.69 -9.99 12.98
C PRO A 111 -9.35 -9.27 12.78
N GLU A 112 -8.27 -9.76 13.40
CA GLU A 112 -6.96 -9.11 13.39
C GLU A 112 -6.38 -9.07 11.98
N THR A 113 -6.49 -10.17 11.23
CA THR A 113 -6.11 -10.29 9.82
C THR A 113 -6.91 -9.35 8.92
N ALA A 114 -8.23 -9.23 9.15
CA ALA A 114 -9.09 -8.30 8.41
C ALA A 114 -8.66 -6.85 8.63
N MET A 115 -8.35 -6.48 9.88
CA MET A 115 -7.87 -5.14 10.20
C MET A 115 -6.47 -4.86 9.66
N ALA A 116 -5.54 -5.82 9.72
CA ALA A 116 -4.21 -5.67 9.12
C ALA A 116 -4.29 -5.38 7.62
N TYR A 117 -5.18 -6.06 6.88
CA TYR A 117 -5.45 -5.75 5.48
C TYR A 117 -5.96 -4.31 5.33
N LEU A 118 -7.03 -3.93 6.03
CA LEU A 118 -7.68 -2.63 5.87
C LEU A 118 -6.73 -1.47 6.21
N LEU A 119 -5.93 -1.61 7.26
CA LEU A 119 -4.95 -0.62 7.68
C LEU A 119 -3.82 -0.41 6.64
N LYS A 120 -3.44 -1.46 5.91
CA LYS A 120 -2.37 -1.40 4.88
C LYS A 120 -2.88 -1.02 3.50
N ARG A 121 -4.20 -1.08 3.25
CA ARG A 121 -4.81 -0.92 1.91
C ARG A 121 -5.81 0.23 1.79
N THR A 122 -6.34 0.77 2.88
CA THR A 122 -7.30 1.88 2.91
C THR A 122 -6.76 3.05 3.73
N ALA A 123 -7.41 4.21 3.65
CA ALA A 123 -7.04 5.40 4.44
C ALA A 123 -7.38 5.32 5.95
N LEU A 124 -7.64 4.11 6.49
CA LEU A 124 -7.88 3.89 7.93
C LEU A 124 -6.59 4.02 8.77
N GLN A 125 -5.43 3.93 8.13
CA GLN A 125 -4.15 4.44 8.63
C GLN A 125 -3.59 5.42 7.61
N SER A 126 -3.12 6.58 8.05
CA SER A 126 -2.62 7.62 7.15
C SER A 126 -1.49 8.43 7.79
N ARG A 127 -0.74 9.15 6.95
CA ARG A 127 0.36 10.02 7.36
C ARG A 127 -0.07 11.48 7.28
N PHE A 128 -0.13 12.14 8.44
CA PHE A 128 -0.37 13.57 8.54
C PHE A 128 0.97 14.31 8.42
N ASN A 129 1.16 15.03 7.31
CA ASN A 129 2.39 15.77 7.05
C ASN A 129 2.42 17.09 7.85
N VAL A 130 3.37 17.20 8.78
CA VAL A 130 3.65 18.39 9.56
C VAL A 130 4.56 19.33 8.75
N ASN A 131 4.23 20.61 8.72
CA ASN A 131 5.09 21.66 8.17
C ASN A 131 4.83 22.99 8.92
N MET A 132 5.67 23.30 9.90
CA MET A 132 5.57 24.48 10.75
C MET A 132 6.20 25.72 10.08
N THR A 133 5.67 26.11 8.92
CA THR A 133 6.05 27.36 8.24
C THR A 133 5.15 28.51 8.67
N ALA A 134 5.74 29.61 9.12
CA ALA A 134 5.04 30.81 9.58
C ALA A 134 5.72 32.10 9.08
N LEU A 135 5.00 33.23 9.09
CA LEU A 135 5.58 34.54 8.85
C LEU A 135 6.23 35.06 10.15
N CYS A 136 7.55 35.17 10.16
CA CYS A 136 8.31 35.66 11.30
C CYS A 136 8.52 37.18 11.19
N PRO A 137 8.39 37.94 12.29
CA PRO A 137 8.70 39.37 12.29
C PRO A 137 10.17 39.61 11.96
N VAL A 138 10.46 40.71 11.26
CA VAL A 138 11.82 41.15 10.94
C VAL A 138 12.00 42.57 11.45
N GLU A 139 13.11 42.83 12.13
CA GLU A 139 13.39 44.14 12.70
C GLU A 139 13.46 45.22 11.60
N GLY A 140 12.64 46.27 11.73
CA GLY A 140 12.52 47.34 10.74
C GLY A 140 11.63 47.04 9.52
N SER A 141 10.86 45.93 9.52
CA SER A 141 9.92 45.59 8.44
C SER A 141 8.51 45.33 8.95
N ASP A 142 7.51 45.97 8.34
CA ASP A 142 6.08 45.67 8.56
C ASP A 142 5.65 44.33 7.89
N VAL A 143 6.50 43.78 7.02
CA VAL A 143 6.26 42.49 6.33
C VAL A 143 7.13 41.42 6.97
N GLY A 144 6.48 40.38 7.53
CA GLY A 144 7.17 39.20 8.05
C GLY A 144 7.67 38.28 6.94
N LEU A 145 8.78 37.57 7.19
CA LEU A 145 9.37 36.62 6.24
C LEU A 145 8.89 35.19 6.51
N PRO A 146 8.57 34.39 5.47
CA PRO A 146 8.22 32.98 5.64
C PRO A 146 9.45 32.19 6.08
N GLN A 147 9.36 31.56 7.26
CA GLN A 147 10.40 30.67 7.80
C GLN A 147 9.75 29.39 8.31
N ARG A 148 10.44 28.26 8.17
CA ARG A 148 10.11 27.03 8.90
C ARG A 148 10.74 27.12 10.29
N LEU A 149 9.96 26.79 11.31
CA LEU A 149 10.35 26.88 12.71
C LEU A 149 10.21 25.52 13.41
N GLY A 150 11.15 25.20 14.29
CA GLY A 150 10.98 24.14 15.29
C GLY A 150 10.04 24.58 16.43
N LEU A 151 9.53 23.62 17.21
CA LEU A 151 8.54 23.84 18.27
C LEU A 151 9.01 24.85 19.32
N LEU A 152 10.27 24.77 19.76
CA LEU A 152 10.84 25.72 20.72
C LEU A 152 10.90 27.15 20.14
N GLN A 153 11.16 27.29 18.84
CA GLN A 153 11.17 28.59 18.17
C GLN A 153 9.75 29.17 18.06
N VAL A 154 8.74 28.34 17.71
CA VAL A 154 7.32 28.76 17.71
C VAL A 154 6.88 29.21 19.10
N LEU A 155 7.19 28.44 20.14
CA LEU A 155 6.88 28.80 21.52
C LEU A 155 7.59 30.09 21.95
N ARG A 156 8.85 30.29 21.54
CA ARG A 156 9.60 31.52 21.83
C ARG A 156 8.95 32.74 21.18
N GLN A 157 8.62 32.67 19.90
CA GLN A 157 7.95 33.76 19.17
C GLN A 157 6.62 34.14 19.82
N PHE A 158 5.81 33.15 20.24
CA PHE A 158 4.57 33.41 20.97
C PHE A 158 4.81 34.10 22.32
N LEU A 159 5.81 33.65 23.08
CA LEU A 159 6.13 34.23 24.39
C LEU A 159 6.65 35.66 24.27
N ASP A 160 7.51 35.96 23.29
CA ASP A 160 8.01 37.31 23.04
C ASP A 160 6.88 38.27 22.61
N PHE A 161 6.00 37.82 21.72
CA PHE A 161 4.78 38.55 21.36
C PHE A 161 3.87 38.81 22.58
N ARG A 162 3.62 37.80 23.43
CA ARG A 162 2.82 37.95 24.65
C ARG A 162 3.46 38.91 25.64
N PHE A 163 4.78 38.91 25.78
CA PHE A 163 5.51 39.86 26.62
C PHE A 163 5.29 41.30 26.14
N GLU A 164 5.46 41.55 24.85
CA GLU A 164 5.24 42.88 24.27
C GLU A 164 3.78 43.33 24.42
N VAL A 165 2.80 42.48 24.12
CA VAL A 165 1.38 42.82 24.22
C VAL A 165 0.98 43.15 25.65
N VAL A 166 1.42 42.37 26.65
CA VAL A 166 1.13 42.65 28.06
C VAL A 166 1.86 43.94 28.52
N GLN A 167 3.09 44.18 28.07
CA GLN A 167 3.80 45.43 28.35
C GLN A 167 3.08 46.64 27.74
N ARG A 168 2.60 46.57 26.50
CA ARG A 168 1.82 47.62 25.83
C ARG A 168 0.50 47.87 26.57
N ARG A 169 -0.22 46.82 26.98
CA ARG A 169 -1.46 46.90 27.78
C ARG A 169 -1.21 47.63 29.10
N LEU A 170 -0.23 47.19 29.89
CA LEU A 170 0.10 47.80 31.18
C LEU A 170 0.55 49.26 31.06
N ASN A 171 1.30 49.64 30.00
CA ASN A 171 1.64 51.04 29.75
C ASN A 171 0.41 51.88 29.40
N TYR A 172 -0.54 51.33 28.62
CA TYR A 172 -1.80 52.00 28.33
C TYR A 172 -2.64 52.20 29.60
N ASP A 173 -2.79 51.15 30.41
CA ASP A 173 -3.53 51.20 31.68
C ASP A 173 -2.88 52.21 32.64
N LEU A 174 -1.55 52.18 32.77
CA LEU A 174 -0.80 53.15 33.58
C LEU A 174 -1.02 54.59 33.09
N ALA A 175 -0.97 54.85 31.78
CA ALA A 175 -1.21 56.19 31.24
C ALA A 175 -2.64 56.70 31.49
N GLN A 176 -3.65 55.81 31.53
CA GLN A 176 -5.00 56.18 31.93
C GLN A 176 -5.07 56.52 33.43
N LEU A 177 -4.44 55.71 34.27
CA LEU A 177 -4.36 55.95 35.71
C LEU A 177 -3.61 57.26 36.02
N GLU A 178 -2.48 57.53 35.35
CA GLU A 178 -1.68 58.73 35.54
C GLU A 178 -2.45 59.99 35.17
N ARG A 179 -3.17 60.02 34.04
CA ARG A 179 -4.10 61.12 33.70
C ARG A 179 -5.18 61.31 34.77
N ARG A 180 -5.74 60.24 35.32
CA ARG A 180 -6.77 60.34 36.36
C ARG A 180 -6.20 60.86 37.69
N ILE A 181 -5.06 60.32 38.12
CA ILE A 181 -4.31 60.74 39.32
C ILE A 181 -3.91 62.22 39.21
N HIS A 182 -3.45 62.66 38.04
CA HIS A 182 -3.05 64.04 37.76
C HIS A 182 -4.17 65.04 38.07
N ILE A 183 -5.37 64.78 37.57
CA ILE A 183 -6.56 65.60 37.84
C ILE A 183 -7.00 65.49 39.31
N LEU A 184 -7.00 64.28 39.90
CA LEU A 184 -7.39 64.07 41.31
C LEU A 184 -6.43 64.78 42.30
N ARG A 185 -5.13 64.84 42.01
CA ARG A 185 -4.16 65.61 42.82
C ARG A 185 -4.49 67.10 42.86
N ALA A 186 -4.87 67.68 41.74
CA ALA A 186 -5.29 69.08 41.68
C ALA A 186 -6.54 69.35 42.53
N PHE A 187 -7.52 68.44 42.52
CA PHE A 187 -8.67 68.53 43.40
C PHE A 187 -8.28 68.51 44.88
N VAL A 188 -7.40 67.61 45.31
CA VAL A 188 -6.92 67.56 46.70
C VAL A 188 -6.16 68.83 47.10
N ILE A 189 -5.33 69.39 46.20
CA ILE A 189 -4.67 70.69 46.44
C ILE A 189 -5.71 71.80 46.67
N ILE A 190 -6.72 71.91 45.79
CA ILE A 190 -7.76 72.93 45.90
C ILE A 190 -8.66 72.73 47.12
N PHE A 191 -9.04 71.50 47.47
CA PHE A 191 -9.90 71.25 48.63
C PHE A 191 -9.23 71.62 49.97
N ASN A 192 -7.91 71.48 50.06
CA ASN A 192 -7.14 71.95 51.22
C ASN A 192 -7.03 73.49 51.31
N ALA A 193 -7.32 74.21 50.23
CA ALA A 193 -7.27 75.67 50.15
C ALA A 193 -8.57 76.28 49.56
N LEU A 194 -9.72 75.65 49.82
CA LEU A 194 -10.95 75.87 49.06
C LEU A 194 -11.45 77.32 49.12
N ASP A 195 -11.41 77.96 50.28
CA ASP A 195 -11.82 79.37 50.44
C ASP A 195 -10.90 80.34 49.67
N GLU A 196 -9.60 80.04 49.61
CA GLU A 196 -8.63 80.82 48.84
C GLU A 196 -8.88 80.67 47.33
N ALA A 197 -9.12 79.44 46.86
CA ALA A 197 -9.44 79.15 45.47
C ALA A 197 -10.77 79.81 45.04
N ILE A 198 -11.83 79.70 45.85
CA ILE A 198 -13.12 80.36 45.57
C ILE A 198 -12.96 81.88 45.53
N ARG A 199 -12.18 82.46 46.45
CA ARG A 199 -11.90 83.89 46.46
C ARG A 199 -11.17 84.33 45.18
N LEU A 200 -10.11 83.62 44.81
CA LEU A 200 -9.33 83.90 43.60
C LEU A 200 -10.21 83.82 42.33
N ILE A 201 -11.05 82.79 42.21
CA ILE A 201 -12.00 82.65 41.08
C ILE A 201 -13.03 83.80 41.06
N ARG A 202 -13.50 84.26 42.22
CA ARG A 202 -14.46 85.38 42.33
C ARG A 202 -13.84 86.76 42.08
N GLU A 203 -12.53 86.91 42.28
CA GLU A 203 -11.75 88.12 42.01
C GLU A 203 -11.23 88.16 40.55
N SER A 204 -11.56 87.16 39.73
CA SER A 204 -11.15 87.04 38.33
C SER A 204 -12.19 87.57 37.33
N GLU A 205 -11.69 88.12 36.22
CA GLU A 205 -12.52 88.79 35.20
C GLU A 205 -13.11 87.81 34.15
N SER A 206 -12.49 86.64 33.97
CA SER A 206 -12.93 85.62 32.99
C SER A 206 -12.47 84.20 33.36
N LYS A 207 -12.99 83.17 32.68
CA LYS A 207 -12.54 81.77 32.85
C LYS A 207 -11.04 81.61 32.57
N SER A 208 -10.48 82.34 31.59
CA SER A 208 -9.03 82.26 31.27
C SER A 208 -8.17 82.90 32.36
N ASP A 209 -8.56 84.07 32.85
CA ASP A 209 -7.87 84.77 33.94
C ASP A 209 -7.94 83.96 35.25
N ALA A 210 -9.11 83.39 35.58
CA ALA A 210 -9.25 82.48 36.72
C ALA A 210 -8.33 81.25 36.59
N ARG A 211 -8.22 80.67 35.38
CA ARG A 211 -7.33 79.53 35.12
C ARG A 211 -5.86 79.90 35.30
N GLU A 212 -5.40 80.98 34.68
CA GLU A 212 -4.00 81.44 34.77
C GLU A 212 -3.61 81.77 36.22
N ARG A 213 -4.51 82.37 36.99
CA ARG A 213 -4.29 82.63 38.42
C ARG A 213 -4.27 81.34 39.25
N LEU A 214 -5.15 80.38 38.99
CA LEU A 214 -5.13 79.06 39.67
C LEU A 214 -3.83 78.30 39.36
N MET A 215 -3.43 78.24 38.09
CA MET A 215 -2.16 77.64 37.64
C MET A 215 -0.97 78.27 38.37
N THR A 216 -0.91 79.60 38.41
CA THR A 216 0.20 80.34 39.04
C THR A 216 0.21 80.18 40.57
N ARG A 217 -0.97 80.19 41.23
CA ARG A 217 -1.06 80.19 42.70
C ARG A 217 -0.87 78.82 43.34
N PHE A 218 -1.34 77.77 42.66
CA PHE A 218 -1.37 76.39 43.15
C PHE A 218 -0.46 75.44 42.37
N GLU A 219 0.40 75.97 41.48
CA GLU A 219 1.35 75.24 40.63
C GLU A 219 0.68 74.15 39.77
N LEU A 220 -0.53 74.44 39.31
CA LEU A 220 -1.34 73.54 38.50
C LEU A 220 -1.07 73.74 37.01
N ASP A 221 -1.22 72.68 36.22
CA ASP A 221 -1.20 72.78 34.77
C ASP A 221 -2.57 73.19 34.19
N TRP A 222 -2.61 73.30 32.86
CA TRP A 222 -3.79 73.75 32.13
C TRP A 222 -4.98 72.78 32.28
N GLU A 223 -4.74 71.46 32.19
CA GLU A 223 -5.81 70.45 32.27
C GLU A 223 -6.38 70.36 33.69
N GLN A 224 -5.52 70.44 34.70
CA GLN A 224 -5.89 70.49 36.10
C GLN A 224 -6.76 71.71 36.42
N ALA A 225 -6.28 72.91 36.06
CA ALA A 225 -6.99 74.15 36.35
C ALA A 225 -8.32 74.26 35.56
N GLU A 226 -8.37 73.77 34.32
CA GLU A 226 -9.62 73.66 33.56
C GLU A 226 -10.62 72.72 34.26
N ALA A 227 -10.20 71.52 34.68
CA ALA A 227 -11.06 70.56 35.37
C ALA A 227 -11.63 71.09 36.70
N ILE A 228 -10.85 71.89 37.44
CA ILE A 228 -11.32 72.59 38.65
C ILE A 228 -12.41 73.60 38.30
N LEU A 229 -12.22 74.42 37.27
CA LEU A 229 -13.20 75.45 36.87
C LEU A 229 -14.50 74.85 36.32
N GLU A 230 -14.47 73.63 35.79
CA GLU A 230 -15.68 72.91 35.32
C GLU A 230 -16.40 72.12 36.43
N THR A 231 -15.94 72.24 37.67
CA THR A 231 -16.52 71.49 38.79
C THR A 231 -17.84 72.06 39.27
N LYS A 232 -18.83 71.17 39.41
CA LYS A 232 -20.17 71.51 39.89
C LYS A 232 -20.13 71.69 41.41
N LEU A 233 -20.76 72.77 41.91
CA LEU A 233 -20.71 73.19 43.32
C LEU A 233 -21.07 72.09 44.35
N TYR A 234 -21.91 71.11 44.01
CA TYR A 234 -22.24 70.02 44.94
C TYR A 234 -21.03 69.13 45.28
N ARG A 235 -20.01 69.05 44.41
CA ARG A 235 -18.77 68.28 44.64
C ARG A 235 -17.86 68.89 45.70
N LEU A 236 -18.21 70.06 46.23
CA LEU A 236 -17.53 70.69 47.37
C LEU A 236 -18.05 70.18 48.72
N ALA A 237 -19.06 69.29 48.74
CA ALA A 237 -19.54 68.65 49.95
C ALA A 237 -18.47 67.71 50.54
N ARG A 238 -18.38 67.64 51.87
CA ARG A 238 -17.33 66.87 52.56
C ARG A 238 -17.24 65.40 52.10
N LEU A 239 -18.38 64.74 51.90
CA LEU A 239 -18.44 63.35 51.42
C LEU A 239 -17.88 63.15 50.00
N GLU A 240 -18.00 64.16 49.13
CA GLU A 240 -17.46 64.13 47.76
C GLU A 240 -15.93 64.36 47.78
N ILE A 241 -15.44 65.23 48.68
CA ILE A 241 -14.02 65.43 48.95
C ILE A 241 -13.39 64.13 49.47
N ASP A 242 -13.99 63.53 50.51
CA ASP A 242 -13.54 62.25 51.09
C ASP A 242 -13.65 61.08 50.09
N ALA A 243 -14.48 61.19 49.04
CA ALA A 243 -14.54 60.23 47.94
C ALA A 243 -13.40 60.42 46.93
N ILE A 244 -13.07 61.67 46.59
CA ILE A 244 -11.95 62.02 45.70
C ILE A 244 -10.60 61.64 46.33
N GLU A 245 -10.42 61.86 47.64
CA GLU A 245 -9.20 61.44 48.35
C GLU A 245 -9.02 59.90 48.35
N ARG A 246 -10.12 59.14 48.52
CA ARG A 246 -10.10 57.68 48.41
C ARG A 246 -9.82 57.21 46.98
N GLU A 247 -10.49 57.79 45.98
CA GLU A 247 -10.23 57.47 44.57
C GLU A 247 -8.76 57.73 44.21
N LEU A 248 -8.18 58.84 44.68
CA LEU A 248 -6.76 59.15 44.48
C LEU A 248 -5.85 58.09 45.11
N ALA A 249 -6.12 57.68 46.35
CA ALA A 249 -5.33 56.67 47.05
C ALA A 249 -5.41 55.29 46.36
N GLU A 250 -6.62 54.87 45.97
CA GLU A 250 -6.86 53.63 45.22
C GLU A 250 -6.14 53.64 43.87
N LYS A 251 -6.29 54.71 43.08
CA LYS A 251 -5.66 54.83 41.75
C LYS A 251 -4.15 54.94 41.83
N GLN A 252 -3.61 55.63 42.84
CA GLN A 252 -2.18 55.69 43.10
C GLN A 252 -1.61 54.30 43.43
N ALA A 253 -2.25 53.54 44.33
CA ALA A 253 -1.83 52.18 44.66
C ALA A 253 -1.90 51.22 43.45
N GLU A 254 -2.92 51.36 42.60
CA GLU A 254 -3.06 50.62 41.35
C GLU A 254 -1.94 50.96 40.36
N ALA A 255 -1.64 52.25 40.18
CA ALA A 255 -0.55 52.71 39.31
C ALA A 255 0.83 52.27 39.83
N ASP A 256 1.09 52.34 41.14
CA ASP A 256 2.36 51.91 41.73
C ASP A 256 2.58 50.40 41.59
N LYS A 257 1.51 49.60 41.71
CA LYS A 257 1.55 48.17 41.39
C LYS A 257 1.92 47.91 39.92
N ILE A 258 1.35 48.67 38.97
CA ILE A 258 1.69 48.53 37.55
C ILE A 258 3.14 48.99 37.28
N ARG A 259 3.61 50.07 37.91
CA ARG A 259 5.01 50.53 37.82
C ARG A 259 6.00 49.48 38.35
N ALA A 260 5.69 48.81 39.46
CA ALA A 260 6.53 47.72 39.98
C ALA A 260 6.67 46.58 38.95
N ILE A 261 5.54 46.12 38.40
CA ILE A 261 5.50 45.06 37.39
C ILE A 261 6.28 45.45 36.12
N LEU A 262 6.09 46.69 35.62
CA LEU A 262 6.81 47.20 34.45
C LEU A 262 8.31 47.41 34.71
N GLY A 263 8.69 47.74 35.95
CA GLY A 263 10.09 47.90 36.37
C GLY A 263 10.85 46.57 36.52
N SER A 264 10.15 45.44 36.61
CA SER A 264 10.74 44.12 36.83
C SER A 264 10.30 43.11 35.76
N LYS A 265 11.22 42.76 34.85
CA LYS A 265 10.98 41.69 33.85
C LYS A 265 10.50 40.38 34.50
N THR A 266 10.98 40.09 35.71
CA THR A 266 10.59 38.89 36.48
C THR A 266 9.12 38.95 36.92
N GLU A 267 8.64 40.10 37.39
CA GLU A 267 7.23 40.28 37.78
C GLU A 267 6.31 40.27 36.56
N LEU A 268 6.72 40.87 35.46
CA LEU A 268 5.99 40.83 34.20
C LEU A 268 5.85 39.38 33.67
N TRP A 269 6.92 38.57 33.72
CA TRP A 269 6.84 37.14 33.41
C TRP A 269 5.99 36.34 34.41
N ALA A 270 5.98 36.71 35.69
CA ALA A 270 5.10 36.08 36.69
C ALA A 270 3.62 36.38 36.40
N LEU A 271 3.29 37.62 36.01
CA LEU A 271 1.95 37.98 35.55
C LEU A 271 1.54 37.19 34.30
N ILE A 272 2.39 37.17 33.26
CA ILE A 272 2.14 36.43 32.01
C ILE A 272 1.90 34.93 32.30
N ARG A 273 2.71 34.33 33.19
CA ARG A 273 2.50 32.94 33.64
C ARG A 273 1.13 32.76 34.30
N SER A 274 0.73 33.67 35.20
CA SER A 274 -0.56 33.58 35.88
C SER A 274 -1.75 33.68 34.92
N GLU A 275 -1.67 34.54 33.90
CA GLU A 275 -2.69 34.63 32.83
C GLU A 275 -2.76 33.35 32.00
N LEU A 276 -1.62 32.77 31.62
CA LEU A 276 -1.58 31.54 30.83
C LEU A 276 -2.12 30.33 31.61
N VAL A 277 -1.88 30.26 32.92
CA VAL A 277 -2.48 29.23 33.79
C VAL A 277 -4.00 29.42 33.88
N GLN A 278 -4.48 30.64 34.10
CA GLN A 278 -5.93 30.92 34.13
C GLN A 278 -6.63 30.57 32.80
N ILE A 279 -5.97 30.78 31.66
CA ILE A 279 -6.49 30.36 30.34
C ILE A 279 -6.52 28.83 30.23
N ALA A 280 -5.48 28.13 30.69
CA ALA A 280 -5.46 26.67 30.70
C ALA A 280 -6.55 26.07 31.61
N ASP A 281 -6.76 26.65 32.80
CA ASP A 281 -7.80 26.22 33.75
C ASP A 281 -9.22 26.48 33.22
N ALA A 282 -9.41 27.54 32.42
CA ALA A 282 -10.71 27.93 31.87
C ALA A 282 -11.10 27.22 30.57
N TYR A 283 -10.12 26.80 29.76
CA TYR A 283 -10.35 26.28 28.40
C TYR A 283 -9.70 24.92 28.09
N GLY A 284 -9.01 24.30 29.05
CA GLY A 284 -8.38 22.99 28.86
C GLY A 284 -9.39 21.85 28.76
N ASP A 285 -9.19 20.96 27.78
CA ASP A 285 -9.99 19.75 27.56
C ASP A 285 -9.13 18.47 27.65
N PRO A 286 -9.73 17.28 27.91
CA PRO A 286 -8.99 16.04 27.93
C PRO A 286 -8.55 15.63 26.52
N ARG A 287 -7.31 15.16 26.41
CA ARG A 287 -6.70 14.73 25.16
C ARG A 287 -7.53 13.63 24.46
N ARG A 288 -7.71 13.76 23.14
CA ARG A 288 -8.53 12.82 22.33
C ARG A 288 -7.72 11.74 21.63
N THR A 289 -6.56 12.08 21.06
CA THR A 289 -5.69 11.15 20.36
C THR A 289 -4.84 10.34 21.33
N ALA A 290 -4.95 9.01 21.27
CA ALA A 290 -4.14 8.10 22.06
C ALA A 290 -2.67 8.11 21.59
N VAL A 291 -1.73 7.98 22.54
CA VAL A 291 -0.27 8.05 22.33
C VAL A 291 0.42 7.00 23.19
N GLY A 292 1.48 6.39 22.68
CA GLY A 292 2.25 5.40 23.43
C GLY A 292 1.49 4.10 23.69
N VAL A 293 0.52 3.79 22.83
CA VAL A 293 -0.15 2.49 22.81
C VAL A 293 0.80 1.50 22.13
N GLU A 294 1.13 0.39 22.79
CA GLU A 294 1.79 -0.74 22.14
C GLU A 294 0.84 -1.35 21.11
N VAL A 295 0.93 -0.83 19.89
CA VAL A 295 0.23 -1.37 18.74
C VAL A 295 1.07 -2.54 18.22
N LYS A 296 0.55 -3.76 18.38
CA LYS A 296 1.12 -4.92 17.69
C LYS A 296 1.20 -4.61 16.20
N GLU A 297 2.40 -4.74 15.65
CA GLU A 297 2.57 -4.90 14.20
C GLU A 297 1.97 -6.26 13.84
N ILE A 298 0.69 -6.25 13.47
CA ILE A 298 0.05 -7.40 12.85
C ILE A 298 0.59 -7.41 11.42
N ASP A 299 1.64 -8.20 11.20
CA ASP A 299 2.24 -8.27 9.88
C ASP A 299 1.22 -8.79 8.88
N PHE A 300 1.23 -8.18 7.71
CA PHE A 300 0.33 -8.51 6.62
C PHE A 300 1.12 -9.31 5.59
N SER A 301 1.15 -10.63 5.77
CA SER A 301 1.39 -11.53 4.65
C SER A 301 0.13 -11.63 3.80
N ALA A 302 0.29 -11.60 2.49
CA ALA A 302 -0.81 -11.87 1.55
C ALA A 302 -1.21 -13.36 1.52
N GLU A 303 -0.41 -14.23 2.14
CA GLU A 303 -0.56 -15.70 2.13
C GLU A 303 -1.64 -16.18 3.10
N ASP A 304 -1.80 -15.52 4.26
CA ASP A 304 -2.81 -15.80 5.31
C ASP A 304 -4.28 -15.65 4.84
N TYR A 305 -4.44 -15.30 3.58
CA TYR A 305 -5.66 -14.81 2.97
C TYR A 305 -6.16 -15.67 1.83
N ILE A 306 -5.25 -16.43 1.23
CA ILE A 306 -5.56 -17.36 0.18
C ILE A 306 -6.27 -18.53 0.87
N VAL A 307 -7.57 -18.67 0.58
CA VAL A 307 -8.36 -19.82 1.04
C VAL A 307 -7.72 -21.07 0.47
N ASP A 308 -7.21 -21.92 1.36
CA ASP A 308 -6.51 -23.15 1.03
C ASP A 308 -7.46 -24.13 0.32
N GLU A 309 -7.42 -24.14 -1.01
CA GLU A 309 -8.16 -25.09 -1.84
C GLU A 309 -7.20 -25.91 -2.72
N ASP A 310 -7.38 -27.24 -2.69
CA ASP A 310 -6.76 -28.15 -3.64
C ASP A 310 -7.27 -27.92 -5.07
N ALA A 311 -6.34 -27.94 -6.02
CA ALA A 311 -6.62 -27.80 -7.44
C ALA A 311 -5.54 -28.46 -8.31
N TRP A 312 -5.94 -28.87 -9.50
CA TRP A 312 -5.05 -29.32 -10.57
C TRP A 312 -4.70 -28.14 -11.46
N VAL A 313 -3.41 -27.85 -11.57
CA VAL A 313 -2.85 -26.82 -12.44
C VAL A 313 -2.46 -27.47 -13.77
N MET A 314 -3.00 -26.92 -14.85
CA MET A 314 -2.82 -27.45 -16.21
C MET A 314 -2.10 -26.40 -17.05
N VAL A 315 -1.01 -26.81 -17.70
CA VAL A 315 -0.20 -25.95 -18.58
C VAL A 315 -0.07 -26.61 -19.95
N THR A 316 -0.36 -25.86 -21.01
CA THR A 316 -0.26 -26.33 -22.39
C THR A 316 1.10 -26.03 -23.01
N ARG A 317 1.39 -26.65 -24.16
CA ARG A 317 2.67 -26.45 -24.87
C ARG A 317 2.81 -25.06 -25.48
N GLN A 318 1.71 -24.43 -25.90
CA GLN A 318 1.69 -23.03 -26.34
C GLN A 318 1.64 -22.01 -25.19
N GLY A 319 1.72 -22.44 -23.93
CA GLY A 319 1.78 -21.54 -22.78
C GLY A 319 0.42 -20.97 -22.35
N TRP A 320 -0.64 -21.77 -22.41
CA TRP A 320 -1.91 -21.48 -21.73
C TRP A 320 -1.93 -22.18 -20.37
N PHE A 321 -2.48 -21.51 -19.35
CA PHE A 321 -2.67 -22.07 -18.02
C PHE A 321 -4.12 -21.98 -17.52
N LYS A 322 -4.49 -22.92 -16.64
CA LYS A 322 -5.76 -22.92 -15.90
C LYS A 322 -5.64 -23.80 -14.67
N ARG A 323 -6.55 -23.62 -13.72
CA ARG A 323 -6.75 -24.57 -12.62
C ARG A 323 -8.17 -25.14 -12.59
N GLN A 324 -8.30 -26.38 -12.12
CA GLN A 324 -9.56 -27.10 -11.98
C GLN A 324 -9.58 -27.87 -10.66
N LYS A 325 -10.74 -28.03 -10.01
CA LYS A 325 -10.81 -28.83 -8.77
C LYS A 325 -10.64 -30.34 -9.02
N SER A 326 -11.02 -30.80 -10.21
CA SER A 326 -10.90 -32.18 -10.66
C SER A 326 -11.01 -32.25 -12.20
N TYR A 327 -10.43 -33.29 -12.79
CA TYR A 327 -10.66 -33.73 -14.17
C TYR A 327 -10.78 -35.26 -14.18
N THR A 328 -11.28 -35.83 -15.28
CA THR A 328 -11.49 -37.30 -15.40
C THR A 328 -10.34 -38.00 -16.11
N ASP A 329 -9.83 -37.41 -17.19
CA ASP A 329 -8.82 -37.96 -18.09
C ASP A 329 -8.15 -36.78 -18.82
N LEU A 330 -6.88 -36.91 -19.22
CA LEU A 330 -6.16 -35.91 -20.01
C LEU A 330 -6.92 -35.47 -21.28
N SER A 331 -7.61 -36.41 -21.93
CA SER A 331 -8.42 -36.17 -23.12
C SER A 331 -9.66 -35.28 -22.88
N ALA A 332 -10.13 -35.17 -21.63
CA ALA A 332 -11.22 -34.28 -21.24
C ALA A 332 -10.76 -32.81 -21.06
N ILE A 333 -9.45 -32.56 -21.00
CA ILE A 333 -8.88 -31.22 -20.77
C ILE A 333 -8.98 -30.40 -22.06
N ARG A 334 -9.94 -29.47 -22.11
CA ARG A 334 -10.12 -28.56 -23.24
C ARG A 334 -8.88 -27.67 -23.49
N VAL A 335 -8.25 -27.82 -24.65
CA VAL A 335 -7.16 -26.98 -25.16
C VAL A 335 -7.58 -26.29 -26.46
N ARG A 336 -6.82 -25.29 -26.93
CA ARG A 336 -7.09 -24.61 -28.20
C ARG A 336 -6.72 -25.49 -29.40
N ASP A 337 -7.29 -25.20 -30.56
CA ASP A 337 -6.98 -25.90 -31.80
C ASP A 337 -5.47 -25.83 -32.12
N GLY A 338 -4.83 -27.00 -32.28
CA GLY A 338 -3.39 -27.11 -32.53
C GLY A 338 -2.50 -26.96 -31.30
N ASP A 339 -3.06 -26.87 -30.09
CA ASP A 339 -2.33 -26.93 -28.83
C ASP A 339 -2.53 -28.29 -28.14
N GLU A 340 -1.63 -28.63 -27.22
CA GLU A 340 -1.63 -29.90 -26.50
C GLU A 340 -1.32 -29.68 -25.02
N VAL A 341 -1.86 -30.54 -24.16
CA VAL A 341 -1.50 -30.55 -22.73
C VAL A 341 -0.01 -30.87 -22.60
N GLY A 342 0.71 -30.05 -21.82
CA GLY A 342 2.12 -30.26 -21.52
C GLY A 342 2.31 -30.82 -20.11
N TRP A 343 1.64 -30.23 -19.12
CA TRP A 343 1.77 -30.55 -17.70
C TRP A 343 0.42 -30.50 -17.00
N VAL A 344 0.16 -31.47 -16.13
CA VAL A 344 -0.99 -31.54 -15.22
C VAL A 344 -0.46 -31.88 -13.83
N LEU A 345 -0.52 -30.90 -12.92
CA LEU A 345 0.20 -30.90 -11.66
C LEU A 345 -0.78 -30.65 -10.50
N PRO A 346 -0.88 -31.52 -9.50
CA PRO A 346 -1.65 -31.24 -8.28
C PRO A 346 -1.02 -30.07 -7.52
N SER A 347 -1.87 -29.23 -6.92
CA SER A 347 -1.42 -28.07 -6.17
C SER A 347 -2.47 -27.59 -5.17
N SER A 348 -2.09 -26.65 -4.30
CA SER A 348 -3.03 -25.80 -3.56
C SER A 348 -2.93 -24.38 -4.08
N THR A 349 -4.03 -23.64 -4.00
CA THR A 349 -4.06 -22.16 -4.15
C THR A 349 -2.92 -21.40 -3.45
N LYS A 350 -2.42 -21.88 -2.30
CA LYS A 350 -1.29 -21.27 -1.57
C LYS A 350 0.07 -21.46 -2.23
N ASN A 351 0.20 -22.48 -3.08
CA ASN A 351 1.45 -22.83 -3.74
C ASN A 351 1.67 -21.97 -5.01
N SER A 352 2.89 -22.02 -5.53
CA SER A 352 3.30 -21.37 -6.77
C SER A 352 3.41 -22.38 -7.92
N LEU A 353 3.14 -21.93 -9.14
CA LEU A 353 3.54 -22.58 -10.38
C LEU A 353 4.76 -21.85 -10.94
N ILE A 354 5.83 -22.60 -11.21
CA ILE A 354 7.06 -22.16 -11.86
C ILE A 354 7.04 -22.66 -13.31
N VAL A 355 7.05 -21.74 -14.27
CA VAL A 355 7.04 -22.02 -15.71
C VAL A 355 8.41 -21.67 -16.30
N PHE A 356 9.06 -22.62 -16.95
CA PHE A 356 10.36 -22.47 -17.59
C PHE A 356 10.23 -22.33 -19.10
N THR A 357 11.03 -21.47 -19.69
CA THR A 357 10.99 -21.16 -21.13
C THR A 357 12.26 -21.53 -21.89
N ASP A 358 12.12 -21.61 -23.22
CA ASP A 358 13.21 -21.90 -24.14
C ASP A 358 14.31 -20.81 -24.16
N GLN A 359 14.01 -19.57 -23.71
CA GLN A 359 14.98 -18.49 -23.53
C GLN A 359 15.80 -18.57 -22.22
N GLY A 360 15.58 -19.60 -21.38
CA GLY A 360 16.30 -19.74 -20.11
C GLY A 360 15.77 -18.85 -18.98
N ARG A 361 14.50 -18.43 -19.06
CA ARG A 361 13.78 -17.68 -18.03
C ARG A 361 12.74 -18.56 -17.31
N ALA A 362 12.47 -18.20 -16.06
CA ALA A 362 11.49 -18.84 -15.19
C ALA A 362 10.49 -17.78 -14.67
N TYR A 363 9.21 -18.04 -14.89
CA TYR A 363 8.10 -17.17 -14.50
C TYR A 363 7.28 -17.86 -13.42
N THR A 364 7.08 -17.20 -12.29
CA THR A 364 6.46 -17.78 -11.10
C THR A 364 5.17 -17.06 -10.79
N VAL A 365 4.07 -17.79 -10.73
CA VAL A 365 2.71 -17.29 -10.46
C VAL A 365 2.14 -18.05 -9.27
N ARG A 366 1.36 -17.40 -8.39
CA ARG A 366 0.62 -18.13 -7.35
C ARG A 366 -0.53 -18.88 -7.98
N VAL A 367 -0.80 -20.09 -7.53
CA VAL A 367 -1.93 -20.90 -8.04
C VAL A 367 -3.27 -20.21 -7.80
N ALA A 368 -3.42 -19.44 -6.72
CA ALA A 368 -4.58 -18.55 -6.51
C ALA A 368 -4.83 -17.55 -7.66
N ASP A 369 -3.76 -17.02 -8.27
CA ASP A 369 -3.81 -16.04 -9.36
C ASP A 369 -4.01 -16.68 -10.76
N ILE A 370 -4.10 -18.01 -10.84
CA ILE A 370 -4.42 -18.77 -12.07
C ILE A 370 -5.95 -18.88 -12.23
N PRO A 371 -6.53 -18.66 -13.43
CA PRO A 371 -7.97 -18.73 -13.65
C PRO A 371 -8.54 -20.14 -13.42
N GLN A 372 -9.57 -20.23 -12.59
CA GLN A 372 -10.31 -21.46 -12.33
C GLN A 372 -11.37 -21.68 -13.40
N THR A 373 -11.14 -22.59 -14.36
CA THR A 373 -12.06 -22.78 -15.48
C THR A 373 -11.97 -24.15 -16.15
N THR A 374 -13.12 -24.66 -16.61
CA THR A 374 -13.22 -25.84 -17.48
C THR A 374 -12.96 -25.51 -18.96
N GLY A 375 -12.91 -24.22 -19.32
CA GLY A 375 -12.58 -23.74 -20.66
C GLY A 375 -11.09 -23.80 -21.00
N TYR A 376 -10.66 -22.93 -21.91
CA TYR A 376 -9.28 -22.90 -22.43
C TYR A 376 -8.24 -22.33 -21.44
N GLY A 377 -8.66 -21.61 -20.39
CA GLY A 377 -7.74 -20.88 -19.52
C GLY A 377 -7.39 -19.50 -20.06
N GLU A 378 -6.22 -19.00 -19.68
CA GLU A 378 -5.62 -17.75 -20.15
C GLU A 378 -4.20 -17.99 -20.68
N PRO A 379 -3.67 -17.13 -21.57
CA PRO A 379 -2.27 -17.20 -21.97
C PRO A 379 -1.37 -16.66 -20.86
N ILE A 380 -0.25 -17.32 -20.58
CA ILE A 380 0.71 -16.92 -19.53
C ILE A 380 1.23 -15.49 -19.77
N GLN A 381 1.28 -15.06 -21.04
CA GLN A 381 1.64 -13.70 -21.47
C GLN A 381 0.67 -12.61 -20.99
N THR A 382 -0.49 -12.96 -20.38
CA THR A 382 -1.36 -12.00 -19.68
C THR A 382 -0.74 -11.50 -18.38
N GLN A 383 0.19 -12.26 -17.78
CA GLN A 383 0.84 -11.91 -16.50
C GLN A 383 2.35 -11.61 -16.63
N PHE A 384 2.98 -12.03 -17.73
CA PHE A 384 4.44 -11.90 -17.94
C PHE A 384 4.81 -11.45 -19.34
N ASP A 385 5.88 -10.67 -19.45
CA ASP A 385 6.43 -10.16 -20.71
C ASP A 385 7.37 -11.22 -21.32
N PHE A 386 6.83 -12.03 -22.23
CA PHE A 386 7.60 -13.01 -23.00
C PHE A 386 8.32 -12.34 -24.18
N ASP A 387 9.54 -12.78 -24.48
CA ASP A 387 10.28 -12.36 -25.68
C ASP A 387 9.62 -12.94 -26.96
N ASP A 388 9.84 -12.30 -28.13
CA ASP A 388 9.25 -12.71 -29.40
C ASP A 388 9.58 -14.17 -29.75
N GLY A 389 8.57 -15.05 -29.71
CA GLY A 389 8.70 -16.47 -30.02
C GLY A 389 9.16 -17.34 -28.83
N GLU A 390 9.21 -16.81 -27.61
CA GLU A 390 9.50 -17.58 -26.39
C GLU A 390 8.43 -18.65 -26.12
N THR A 391 8.86 -19.89 -25.85
CA THR A 391 7.97 -21.05 -25.66
C THR A 391 8.20 -21.77 -24.33
N VAL A 392 7.15 -22.45 -23.82
CA VAL A 392 7.22 -23.18 -22.54
C VAL A 392 7.90 -24.54 -22.71
N VAL A 393 8.91 -24.80 -21.88
CA VAL A 393 9.73 -26.02 -21.91
C VAL A 393 9.75 -26.81 -20.61
N GLY A 394 9.13 -26.30 -19.56
CA GLY A 394 8.90 -27.01 -18.30
C GLY A 394 7.88 -26.29 -17.42
N ALA A 395 7.17 -27.03 -16.58
CA ALA A 395 6.35 -26.46 -15.51
C ALA A 395 6.47 -27.35 -14.27
N ILE A 396 6.61 -26.73 -13.09
CA ILE A 396 6.77 -27.38 -11.78
C ILE A 396 5.93 -26.57 -10.78
N THR A 397 5.23 -27.22 -9.84
CA THR A 397 4.58 -26.52 -8.72
C THR A 397 5.46 -26.58 -7.47
N SER A 398 5.32 -25.60 -6.57
CA SER A 398 5.95 -25.65 -5.24
C SER A 398 5.17 -26.53 -4.25
N ASP A 399 4.24 -27.36 -4.74
CA ASP A 399 3.44 -28.23 -3.89
C ASP A 399 4.27 -29.44 -3.45
N PRO A 400 4.38 -29.76 -2.16
CA PRO A 400 5.16 -30.91 -1.69
C PRO A 400 4.81 -32.23 -2.37
N ARG A 401 3.55 -32.42 -2.82
CA ARG A 401 3.11 -33.62 -3.55
C ARG A 401 3.68 -33.74 -4.96
N CYS A 402 4.19 -32.64 -5.51
CA CYS A 402 4.87 -32.57 -6.81
C CYS A 402 6.39 -32.53 -6.70
N LEU A 403 6.96 -32.41 -5.50
CA LEU A 403 8.42 -32.37 -5.30
C LEU A 403 8.93 -33.80 -5.02
N PRO A 404 10.17 -34.13 -5.42
CA PRO A 404 10.72 -35.46 -5.19
C PRO A 404 11.00 -35.69 -3.71
N GLU A 405 10.81 -36.92 -3.25
CA GLU A 405 11.34 -37.35 -1.95
C GLU A 405 12.86 -37.47 -2.00
N ILE A 406 13.54 -36.47 -1.45
CA ILE A 406 15.00 -36.46 -1.36
C ILE A 406 15.46 -37.47 -0.30
N SER A 407 16.22 -38.48 -0.71
CA SER A 407 16.76 -39.46 0.23
C SER A 407 17.76 -38.83 1.20
N PRO A 408 17.87 -39.31 2.45
CA PRO A 408 18.86 -38.82 3.41
C PRO A 408 20.30 -38.90 2.88
N GLU A 409 20.63 -39.94 2.10
CA GLU A 409 21.94 -40.11 1.47
C GLU A 409 22.25 -38.99 0.47
N VAL A 410 21.27 -38.55 -0.32
CA VAL A 410 21.44 -37.40 -1.23
C VAL A 410 21.61 -36.12 -0.42
N MET A 411 20.79 -35.90 0.61
CA MET A 411 20.85 -34.69 1.45
C MET A 411 22.20 -34.57 2.20
N GLU A 412 22.73 -35.66 2.76
CA GLU A 412 24.04 -35.69 3.44
C GLU A 412 25.23 -35.55 2.47
N ALA A 413 25.04 -35.89 1.20
CA ALA A 413 26.07 -35.73 0.17
C ALA A 413 26.19 -34.30 -0.39
N VAL A 414 25.25 -33.39 -0.10
CA VAL A 414 25.35 -31.98 -0.49
C VAL A 414 26.26 -31.22 0.47
N PRO A 415 27.33 -30.55 0.00
CA PRO A 415 28.14 -29.67 0.83
C PRO A 415 27.31 -28.51 1.42
N ASP A 416 27.60 -28.08 2.65
CA ASP A 416 26.85 -26.99 3.32
C ASP A 416 26.86 -25.65 2.54
N GLU A 417 27.84 -25.45 1.65
CA GLU A 417 27.95 -24.26 0.78
C GLU A 417 27.15 -24.36 -0.53
N ASP A 418 26.69 -25.55 -0.91
CA ASP A 418 25.95 -25.78 -2.17
C ASP A 418 24.43 -25.63 -1.97
N PRO A 419 23.68 -25.21 -3.01
CA PRO A 419 22.22 -25.13 -2.94
C PRO A 419 21.60 -26.50 -2.65
N LYS A 420 20.60 -26.54 -1.78
CA LYS A 420 19.89 -27.77 -1.41
C LYS A 420 18.87 -28.19 -2.47
N PRO A 421 18.58 -29.50 -2.58
CA PRO A 421 17.48 -30.01 -3.41
C PRO A 421 16.11 -29.59 -2.81
N PRO A 422 15.01 -29.64 -3.58
CA PRO A 422 14.86 -30.25 -4.91
C PRO A 422 15.52 -29.45 -6.03
N TYR A 423 16.05 -30.18 -7.01
CA TYR A 423 16.73 -29.59 -8.16
C TYR A 423 15.85 -29.60 -9.41
N ALA A 424 16.23 -28.76 -10.37
CA ALA A 424 15.81 -28.86 -11.76
C ALA A 424 17.05 -28.99 -12.67
N VAL A 425 16.91 -29.74 -13.75
CA VAL A 425 17.93 -29.97 -14.77
C VAL A 425 17.45 -29.41 -16.09
N ALA A 426 18.27 -28.53 -16.67
CA ALA A 426 18.06 -27.97 -18.00
C ALA A 426 19.16 -28.42 -18.96
N VAL A 427 18.80 -28.63 -20.23
CA VAL A 427 19.74 -28.87 -21.33
C VAL A 427 19.39 -27.95 -22.50
N SER A 428 20.38 -27.26 -23.07
CA SER A 428 20.19 -26.41 -24.25
C SER A 428 20.61 -27.10 -25.55
N ARG A 429 20.07 -26.60 -26.67
CA ARG A 429 20.38 -27.08 -28.03
C ARG A 429 21.87 -27.02 -28.36
N ALA A 430 22.61 -26.04 -27.85
CA ALA A 430 24.08 -25.95 -27.98
C ALA A 430 24.87 -27.00 -27.14
N GLY A 431 24.21 -27.97 -26.51
CA GLY A 431 24.89 -29.03 -25.77
C GLY A 431 25.44 -28.58 -24.42
N LYS A 432 24.79 -27.59 -23.80
CA LYS A 432 25.03 -27.18 -22.40
C LYS A 432 23.98 -27.80 -21.50
N CYS A 433 24.33 -28.07 -20.25
CA CYS A 433 23.41 -28.52 -19.21
C CYS A 433 23.79 -27.92 -17.86
N LEU A 434 22.81 -27.70 -16.99
CA LEU A 434 23.02 -27.26 -15.62
C LEU A 434 21.95 -27.84 -14.69
N ARG A 435 22.33 -28.06 -13.43
CA ARG A 435 21.42 -28.40 -12.32
C ARG A 435 21.30 -27.16 -11.44
N PHE A 436 20.13 -26.86 -10.92
CA PHE A 436 19.88 -25.68 -10.08
C PHE A 436 18.79 -25.96 -9.05
N SER A 437 18.84 -25.29 -7.89
CA SER A 437 17.79 -25.42 -6.86
C SER A 437 16.55 -24.61 -7.26
N LEU A 438 15.37 -25.13 -6.88
CA LEU A 438 14.09 -24.45 -7.06
C LEU A 438 13.84 -23.33 -6.05
N ASP A 439 14.57 -23.27 -4.93
CA ASP A 439 14.36 -22.30 -3.84
C ASP A 439 14.31 -20.84 -4.33
N GLY A 440 15.23 -20.46 -5.22
CA GLY A 440 15.29 -19.11 -5.82
C GLY A 440 14.14 -18.78 -6.79
N PHE A 441 13.20 -19.70 -6.98
CA PHE A 441 12.07 -19.61 -7.90
C PHE A 441 10.71 -19.84 -7.23
N VAL A 442 10.63 -20.08 -5.92
CA VAL A 442 9.34 -20.30 -5.21
C VAL A 442 8.49 -19.02 -5.13
N ASP A 443 9.13 -17.88 -4.87
CA ASP A 443 8.46 -16.58 -4.78
C ASP A 443 7.90 -16.13 -6.14
N PRO A 444 6.74 -15.45 -6.20
CA PRO A 444 6.21 -14.89 -7.45
C PRO A 444 7.22 -14.00 -8.19
N SER A 445 7.31 -14.16 -9.51
CA SER A 445 8.24 -13.40 -10.36
C SER A 445 7.70 -12.00 -10.66
N THR A 446 8.58 -11.07 -11.02
CA THR A 446 8.16 -9.87 -11.75
C THR A 446 7.77 -10.22 -13.18
N VAL A 447 7.15 -9.28 -13.92
CA VAL A 447 6.74 -9.46 -15.32
C VAL A 447 7.86 -9.97 -16.24
N ASN A 448 9.13 -9.66 -15.95
CA ASN A 448 10.30 -10.07 -16.73
C ASN A 448 10.81 -11.50 -16.44
N GLY A 449 10.28 -12.17 -15.41
CA GLY A 449 10.78 -13.47 -14.96
C GLY A 449 12.13 -13.42 -14.24
N ARG A 450 12.68 -14.61 -13.92
CA ARG A 450 14.03 -14.81 -13.37
C ARG A 450 14.85 -15.66 -14.34
N MET A 451 16.11 -15.29 -14.60
CA MET A 451 16.99 -16.07 -15.48
C MET A 451 17.55 -17.28 -14.72
N PHE A 452 17.46 -18.48 -15.30
CA PHE A 452 18.10 -19.70 -14.79
C PHE A 452 19.25 -20.19 -15.69
N MET A 453 19.16 -19.98 -17.01
CA MET A 453 20.18 -20.39 -17.97
C MET A 453 20.61 -19.23 -18.88
N ARG A 454 21.92 -19.05 -19.06
CA ARG A 454 22.48 -18.12 -20.05
C ARG A 454 22.82 -18.85 -21.34
N LEU A 455 21.98 -18.67 -22.34
CA LEU A 455 22.18 -19.19 -23.69
C LEU A 455 23.32 -18.47 -24.42
N ASP A 456 23.85 -19.11 -25.46
CA ASP A 456 24.87 -18.52 -26.32
C ASP A 456 24.24 -17.78 -27.51
N GLY A 457 24.02 -16.47 -27.35
CA GLY A 457 23.43 -15.61 -28.39
C GLY A 457 24.25 -15.49 -29.69
N SER A 458 25.43 -16.11 -29.81
CA SER A 458 26.11 -16.28 -31.11
C SER A 458 25.54 -17.43 -31.95
N LEU A 459 24.77 -18.33 -31.31
CA LEU A 459 24.11 -19.47 -31.95
C LEU A 459 22.61 -19.17 -32.06
N ALA A 460 22.15 -18.81 -33.26
CA ALA A 460 20.73 -18.54 -33.55
C ALA A 460 19.77 -19.73 -33.33
N ILE A 461 20.28 -20.89 -32.91
CA ILE A 461 19.51 -22.09 -32.57
C ILE A 461 19.63 -22.49 -31.10
N ASP A 462 20.42 -21.79 -30.27
CA ASP A 462 20.55 -22.15 -28.86
C ASP A 462 19.30 -21.71 -28.09
N ALA A 463 18.70 -22.69 -27.42
CA ALA A 463 17.46 -22.60 -26.69
C ALA A 463 17.43 -23.76 -25.69
N VAL A 464 16.77 -23.59 -24.54
CA VAL A 464 16.52 -24.68 -23.60
C VAL A 464 15.55 -25.68 -24.26
N VAL A 465 15.88 -26.97 -24.20
CA VAL A 465 15.12 -28.04 -24.86
C VAL A 465 13.93 -28.45 -23.99
N ARG A 466 14.21 -28.73 -22.72
CA ARG A 466 13.26 -29.06 -21.64
C ARG A 466 13.88 -28.68 -20.30
N VAL A 467 13.04 -28.55 -19.28
CA VAL A 467 13.42 -28.57 -17.87
C VAL A 467 12.67 -29.72 -17.20
N PHE A 468 13.39 -30.57 -16.47
CA PHE A 468 12.82 -31.62 -15.63
C PHE A 468 13.28 -31.40 -14.19
N MET A 469 12.43 -31.74 -13.24
CA MET A 469 12.76 -31.82 -11.83
C MET A 469 13.69 -33.01 -11.57
N SER A 470 14.56 -32.93 -10.56
CA SER A 470 15.56 -33.95 -10.27
C SER A 470 15.75 -34.18 -8.76
N ASP A 471 15.72 -35.46 -8.36
CA ASP A 471 16.06 -35.96 -7.02
C ASP A 471 17.57 -36.25 -6.87
N GLY A 472 18.30 -36.36 -7.98
CA GLY A 472 19.73 -36.61 -8.01
C GLY A 472 20.13 -38.07 -8.25
N THR A 473 19.18 -38.98 -8.46
CA THR A 473 19.40 -40.41 -8.76
C THR A 473 19.29 -40.72 -10.26
N GLU A 474 18.91 -39.75 -11.09
CA GLU A 474 18.53 -40.01 -12.47
C GLU A 474 19.71 -40.22 -13.44
N THR A 475 19.49 -41.03 -14.46
CA THR A 475 20.31 -41.03 -15.68
C THR A 475 19.75 -40.02 -16.68
N VAL A 476 20.61 -39.15 -17.21
CA VAL A 476 20.28 -38.23 -18.31
C VAL A 476 20.35 -39.00 -19.62
N SER A 477 19.20 -39.19 -20.29
CA SER A 477 19.10 -39.85 -21.59
C SER A 477 18.86 -38.81 -22.69
N LEU A 478 19.90 -38.47 -23.48
CA LEU A 478 19.81 -37.43 -24.52
C LEU A 478 20.03 -37.94 -25.95
N ALA A 479 19.49 -37.17 -26.90
CA ALA A 479 19.64 -37.38 -28.34
C ALA A 479 20.03 -36.09 -29.07
N THR A 480 20.84 -36.24 -30.12
CA THR A 480 21.17 -35.16 -31.06
C THR A 480 20.43 -35.33 -32.39
N ARG A 481 20.24 -34.23 -33.12
CA ARG A 481 19.52 -34.23 -34.41
C ARG A 481 20.17 -35.16 -35.43
N GLU A 482 21.51 -35.23 -35.48
CA GLU A 482 22.24 -36.19 -36.34
C GLU A 482 22.12 -37.67 -35.92
N GLY A 483 21.30 -38.00 -34.91
CA GLY A 483 21.02 -39.38 -34.52
C GLY A 483 22.12 -39.99 -33.66
N ARG A 484 22.73 -39.18 -32.78
CA ARG A 484 23.63 -39.66 -31.72
C ARG A 484 22.89 -39.68 -30.38
N TYR A 485 23.16 -40.68 -29.55
CA TYR A 485 22.72 -40.74 -28.16
C TYR A 485 23.91 -40.50 -27.22
N LEU A 486 23.63 -39.98 -26.02
CA LEU A 486 24.54 -40.02 -24.88
C LEU A 486 23.70 -40.32 -23.63
N LEU A 487 24.20 -41.19 -22.76
CA LEU A 487 23.67 -41.41 -21.42
C LEU A 487 24.78 -41.16 -20.41
N PHE A 488 24.49 -40.43 -19.33
CA PHE A 488 25.40 -40.15 -18.22
C PHE A 488 24.61 -39.88 -16.92
N ASP A 489 25.29 -39.95 -15.77
CA ASP A 489 24.69 -39.75 -14.45
C ASP A 489 24.39 -38.27 -14.18
N VAL A 490 23.22 -37.93 -13.63
CA VAL A 490 22.83 -36.52 -13.38
C VAL A 490 23.83 -35.78 -12.47
N ASN A 491 24.53 -36.47 -11.57
CA ASN A 491 25.52 -35.87 -10.68
C ASN A 491 26.83 -35.48 -11.38
N GLU A 492 27.04 -35.88 -12.65
CA GLU A 492 28.09 -35.28 -13.48
C GLU A 492 27.77 -33.80 -13.84
N ILE A 493 26.55 -33.32 -13.58
CA ILE A 493 26.13 -31.93 -13.74
C ILE A 493 26.23 -31.19 -12.40
N ASN A 494 27.17 -30.25 -12.31
CA ASN A 494 27.30 -29.37 -11.14
C ASN A 494 26.00 -28.59 -10.87
N VAL A 495 25.64 -28.45 -9.60
CA VAL A 495 24.60 -27.53 -9.14
C VAL A 495 25.12 -26.10 -9.27
N LEU A 496 24.26 -25.17 -9.70
CA LEU A 496 24.54 -23.73 -9.72
C LEU A 496 23.60 -23.00 -8.75
N SER A 497 24.16 -22.07 -7.98
CA SER A 497 23.44 -21.19 -7.05
C SER A 497 22.75 -19.99 -7.72
N GLY A 498 22.87 -19.86 -9.04
CA GLY A 498 22.26 -18.78 -9.82
C GLY A 498 22.45 -18.99 -11.32
N PRO A 499 22.00 -18.03 -12.17
CA PRO A 499 22.06 -18.18 -13.61
C PRO A 499 23.48 -18.43 -14.11
N GLY A 500 23.63 -19.40 -15.02
CA GLY A 500 24.92 -19.76 -15.61
C GLY A 500 24.80 -20.33 -17.02
N LYS A 501 25.94 -20.48 -17.70
CA LYS A 501 26.02 -21.08 -19.06
C LYS A 501 25.97 -22.63 -19.04
N GLY A 502 26.00 -23.22 -17.85
CA GLY A 502 26.10 -24.66 -17.67
C GLY A 502 27.42 -25.30 -18.12
N VAL A 503 27.55 -26.58 -17.82
CA VAL A 503 28.64 -27.46 -18.26
C VAL A 503 28.29 -28.15 -19.57
N MET A 504 29.27 -28.68 -20.31
CA MET A 504 29.02 -29.31 -21.62
C MET A 504 28.36 -30.67 -21.45
N ALA A 505 27.12 -30.83 -21.90
CA ALA A 505 26.33 -32.07 -21.90
C ALA A 505 26.89 -33.08 -22.91
N ALA A 506 27.04 -32.66 -24.17
CA ALA A 506 27.58 -33.48 -25.25
C ALA A 506 28.41 -32.60 -26.21
N LYS A 507 29.41 -33.22 -26.86
CA LYS A 507 30.26 -32.54 -27.84
C LYS A 507 29.67 -32.64 -29.24
N LEU A 508 28.92 -31.61 -29.61
CA LEU A 508 28.32 -31.44 -30.93
C LEU A 508 29.38 -31.18 -32.03
N THR A 509 29.01 -31.41 -33.29
CA THR A 509 29.86 -31.18 -34.46
C THR A 509 29.05 -30.64 -35.64
N GLY A 510 29.63 -29.72 -36.42
CA GLY A 510 28.97 -29.18 -37.60
C GLY A 510 27.70 -28.41 -37.23
N THR A 511 26.56 -28.85 -37.75
CA THR A 511 25.22 -28.28 -37.53
C THR A 511 24.36 -29.11 -36.57
N ASP A 512 24.95 -30.10 -35.88
CA ASP A 512 24.24 -30.94 -34.90
C ASP A 512 23.86 -30.15 -33.64
N PHE A 513 22.73 -30.52 -33.03
CA PHE A 513 22.21 -29.90 -31.81
C PHE A 513 21.46 -30.92 -30.95
N ILE A 514 21.31 -30.65 -29.65
CA ILE A 514 20.50 -31.49 -28.76
C ILE A 514 19.04 -31.40 -29.20
N PHE A 515 18.47 -32.51 -29.61
CA PHE A 515 17.11 -32.58 -30.14
C PHE A 515 16.08 -32.92 -29.05
N GLY A 516 16.51 -33.67 -28.03
CA GLY A 516 15.70 -34.02 -26.86
C GLY A 516 16.57 -34.59 -25.73
N PHE A 517 16.05 -34.55 -24.52
CA PHE A 517 16.53 -35.35 -23.39
C PHE A 517 15.38 -35.72 -22.46
N ALA A 518 15.58 -36.75 -21.66
CA ALA A 518 14.72 -37.15 -20.55
C ALA A 518 15.60 -37.48 -19.33
N LEU A 519 15.05 -37.32 -18.13
CA LEU A 519 15.57 -37.92 -16.91
C LEU A 519 14.87 -39.25 -16.66
N THR A 520 15.60 -40.24 -16.17
CA THR A 520 15.11 -41.61 -15.99
C THR A 520 15.72 -42.24 -14.74
N THR A 521 14.87 -42.70 -13.83
CA THR A 521 15.24 -43.54 -12.67
C THR A 521 15.17 -45.02 -13.05
N ASP A 522 14.09 -45.47 -13.71
CA ASP A 522 14.03 -46.83 -14.28
C ASP A 522 14.98 -46.96 -15.50
N ARG A 523 15.67 -48.10 -15.55
CA ARG A 523 16.52 -48.54 -16.66
C ARG A 523 15.70 -48.86 -17.93
N MET A 524 14.40 -49.12 -17.78
CA MET A 524 13.45 -49.40 -18.86
C MET A 524 12.88 -48.13 -19.49
N ASP A 525 12.92 -47.00 -18.79
CA ASP A 525 12.47 -45.70 -19.29
C ASP A 525 13.57 -44.96 -20.07
N GLY A 526 13.15 -44.03 -20.93
CA GLY A 526 14.06 -43.39 -21.86
C GLY A 526 13.43 -42.31 -22.72
N LEU A 527 14.28 -41.57 -23.43
CA LEU A 527 13.83 -40.62 -24.43
C LEU A 527 13.35 -41.35 -25.68
N THR A 528 12.08 -41.21 -26.03
CA THR A 528 11.52 -41.75 -27.27
C THR A 528 11.79 -40.81 -28.45
N VAL A 529 12.48 -41.32 -29.47
CA VAL A 529 12.85 -40.56 -30.67
C VAL A 529 12.41 -41.29 -31.94
N GLU A 530 12.07 -40.53 -32.97
CA GLU A 530 11.75 -41.05 -34.30
C GLU A 530 12.92 -40.77 -35.26
N THR A 531 13.31 -41.75 -36.06
CA THR A 531 14.28 -41.55 -37.14
C THR A 531 13.57 -41.10 -38.41
N ASN A 532 14.29 -40.38 -39.29
CA ASN A 532 13.79 -39.87 -40.59
C ASN A 532 13.32 -40.94 -41.61
N ARG A 533 13.18 -42.20 -41.17
CA ARG A 533 12.68 -43.36 -41.91
C ARG A 533 11.48 -44.03 -41.20
N GLY A 534 10.82 -43.34 -40.26
CA GLY A 534 9.65 -43.84 -39.53
C GLY A 534 9.93 -44.90 -38.46
N ARG A 535 11.20 -45.15 -38.10
CA ARG A 535 11.54 -46.07 -37.00
C ARG A 535 11.67 -45.30 -35.70
N THR A 536 10.81 -45.62 -34.73
CA THR A 536 10.89 -45.18 -33.33
C THR A 536 11.95 -45.96 -32.54
N GLU A 537 12.68 -45.28 -31.67
CA GLU A 537 13.72 -45.83 -30.79
C GLU A 537 13.61 -45.21 -29.40
N VAL A 538 13.69 -46.02 -28.34
CA VAL A 538 13.69 -45.54 -26.94
C VAL A 538 15.13 -45.57 -26.39
N ILE A 539 15.68 -44.39 -26.11
CA ILE A 539 17.03 -44.20 -25.60
C ILE A 539 17.02 -44.35 -24.08
N ARG A 540 17.34 -45.55 -23.61
CA ARG A 540 17.22 -45.99 -22.21
C ARG A 540 18.45 -46.72 -21.66
N PRO A 541 18.74 -46.67 -20.34
CA PRO A 541 19.91 -47.30 -19.72
C PRO A 541 20.04 -48.82 -19.94
N ASN A 542 18.93 -49.55 -20.10
CA ASN A 542 18.98 -50.99 -20.38
C ASN A 542 19.42 -51.32 -21.82
N LYS A 543 19.11 -50.45 -22.80
CA LYS A 543 19.43 -50.68 -24.22
C LYS A 543 20.74 -50.02 -24.67
N PHE A 544 21.08 -48.89 -24.07
CA PHE A 544 22.19 -48.05 -24.49
C PHE A 544 23.19 -47.86 -23.35
N LYS A 545 24.50 -47.93 -23.67
CA LYS A 545 25.54 -47.88 -22.65
C LYS A 545 25.67 -46.47 -22.06
N VAL A 546 25.51 -46.37 -20.74
CA VAL A 546 25.88 -45.21 -19.92
C VAL A 546 27.40 -44.98 -19.99
N THR A 547 27.78 -43.71 -20.14
CA THR A 547 29.14 -43.19 -20.33
C THR A 547 29.26 -41.85 -19.61
N SER A 548 30.43 -41.21 -19.61
CA SER A 548 30.57 -39.87 -19.03
C SER A 548 30.03 -38.75 -19.92
N ARG A 549 29.64 -37.65 -19.27
CA ARG A 549 29.19 -36.40 -19.87
C ARG A 549 30.25 -35.78 -20.79
N GLY A 550 29.82 -34.99 -21.77
CA GLY A 550 30.71 -34.23 -22.67
C GLY A 550 31.31 -35.06 -23.82
N GLY A 551 30.97 -36.34 -23.93
CA GLY A 551 31.32 -37.17 -25.09
C GLY A 551 30.59 -36.75 -26.37
N LYS A 552 31.04 -37.25 -27.54
CA LYS A 552 30.38 -37.05 -28.84
C LYS A 552 29.13 -37.94 -29.06
N GLY A 553 28.69 -38.65 -28.03
CA GLY A 553 27.68 -39.70 -28.15
C GLY A 553 28.07 -40.86 -29.08
N ARG A 554 27.11 -41.77 -29.29
CA ARG A 554 27.21 -42.95 -30.16
C ARG A 554 26.03 -42.96 -31.13
N GLU A 555 26.21 -43.53 -32.32
CA GLU A 555 25.20 -43.50 -33.39
C GLU A 555 24.01 -44.43 -33.10
N ILE A 556 22.79 -43.90 -33.18
CA ILE A 556 21.50 -44.61 -33.20
C ILE A 556 21.20 -45.12 -34.62
N ILE A 557 21.60 -44.33 -35.62
CA ILE A 557 21.37 -44.60 -37.05
C ILE A 557 22.63 -44.26 -37.87
N LYS A 558 23.07 -45.21 -38.70
CA LYS A 558 24.17 -44.99 -39.65
C LYS A 558 23.59 -44.43 -40.96
N ARG A 559 23.84 -43.14 -41.22
CA ARG A 559 23.32 -42.36 -42.37
C ARG A 559 21.81 -42.04 -42.26
N GLY A 560 21.47 -41.13 -41.36
CA GLY A 560 20.13 -40.57 -41.19
C GLY A 560 20.17 -39.43 -40.17
N TYR A 561 18.99 -38.97 -39.76
CA TYR A 561 18.80 -38.01 -38.67
C TYR A 561 17.53 -38.39 -37.89
N LEU A 562 17.31 -37.79 -36.72
CA LEU A 562 16.07 -37.96 -35.96
C LEU A 562 15.02 -36.97 -36.47
N SER A 563 13.87 -37.45 -36.97
CA SER A 563 12.77 -36.63 -37.48
C SER A 563 12.01 -35.94 -36.35
N GLY A 564 11.71 -36.68 -35.27
CA GLY A 564 10.92 -36.23 -34.12
C GLY A 564 11.46 -36.71 -32.77
N VAL A 565 11.03 -36.05 -31.70
CA VAL A 565 11.18 -36.48 -30.30
C VAL A 565 9.78 -36.49 -29.71
N PHE A 566 9.42 -37.59 -29.04
CA PHE A 566 8.14 -37.69 -28.36
C PHE A 566 8.32 -37.34 -26.88
N PHE A 567 7.68 -36.25 -26.47
CA PHE A 567 7.46 -35.93 -25.07
C PHE A 567 6.00 -36.28 -24.76
N PRO A 568 5.69 -37.23 -23.86
CA PRO A 568 4.34 -37.37 -23.32
C PRO A 568 3.99 -36.11 -22.50
N PRO A 569 2.69 -35.84 -22.26
CA PRO A 569 2.29 -34.91 -21.19
C PRO A 569 2.82 -35.43 -19.84
N ILE A 570 3.25 -34.52 -18.97
CA ILE A 570 3.64 -34.85 -17.60
C ILE A 570 2.39 -34.75 -16.73
N GLU A 571 1.90 -35.88 -16.26
CA GLU A 571 0.78 -36.00 -15.31
C GLU A 571 1.34 -36.55 -13.99
N VAL A 572 1.19 -35.79 -12.91
CA VAL A 572 1.58 -36.23 -11.57
C VAL A 572 0.34 -36.78 -10.87
N SER A 573 0.10 -38.08 -11.04
CA SER A 573 -0.96 -38.78 -10.33
C SER A 573 -0.66 -38.81 -8.83
N LEU A 574 -1.62 -38.38 -8.01
CA LEU A 574 -1.59 -38.70 -6.58
C LEU A 574 -2.00 -40.16 -6.44
N GLU A 575 -1.10 -41.00 -5.92
CA GLU A 575 -1.47 -42.34 -5.49
C GLU A 575 -2.58 -42.22 -4.45
N GLN A 576 -3.73 -42.84 -4.73
CA GLN A 576 -4.76 -42.98 -3.72
C GLN A 576 -4.21 -43.93 -2.65
N PRO A 577 -4.28 -43.60 -1.35
CA PRO A 577 -3.99 -44.60 -0.34
C PRO A 577 -4.94 -45.78 -0.58
N GLU A 578 -4.40 -47.00 -0.63
CA GLU A 578 -5.21 -48.21 -0.67
C GLU A 578 -6.21 -48.14 0.50
N GLU A 579 -7.52 -48.20 0.20
CA GLU A 579 -8.53 -48.21 1.25
C GLU A 579 -8.27 -49.42 2.14
N GLU A 580 -8.01 -49.18 3.43
CA GLU A 580 -7.79 -50.27 4.40
C GLU A 580 -9.07 -51.12 4.48
N ASP A 581 -9.06 -52.29 3.82
CA ASP A 581 -10.16 -53.25 3.83
C ASP A 581 -10.61 -53.54 5.29
N GLU A 582 -11.85 -53.14 5.62
CA GLU A 582 -12.43 -53.47 6.92
C GLU A 582 -12.50 -54.99 7.13
N PRO A 583 -12.01 -55.54 8.25
CA PRO A 583 -11.96 -56.97 8.44
C PRO A 583 -13.33 -57.54 8.83
N GLY A 584 -14.09 -58.02 7.86
CA GLY A 584 -14.85 -59.27 8.03
C GLY A 584 -16.26 -59.37 7.46
N ALA A 585 -16.38 -60.16 6.38
CA ALA A 585 -17.53 -61.04 6.15
C ALA A 585 -17.05 -62.38 5.56
N LEU A 586 -17.60 -63.49 6.03
CA LEU A 586 -17.19 -64.86 5.66
C LEU A 586 -18.06 -65.45 4.54
N GLY A 587 -17.42 -66.21 3.63
CA GLY A 587 -18.07 -67.09 2.62
C GLY A 587 -18.02 -66.52 1.20
N GLU A 588 -17.76 -67.29 0.13
CA GLU A 588 -17.53 -68.74 -0.02
C GLU A 588 -16.44 -69.05 -1.09
N GLU A 589 -16.09 -70.32 -1.29
CA GLU A 589 -14.99 -70.80 -2.14
C GLU A 589 -15.21 -70.57 -3.66
N GLY A 590 -14.13 -70.29 -4.44
CA GLY A 590 -14.28 -70.12 -5.90
C GLY A 590 -13.01 -69.90 -6.74
N THR A 591 -12.17 -70.92 -6.88
CA THR A 591 -11.30 -71.21 -8.06
C THR A 591 -10.38 -70.13 -8.69
N SER A 592 -9.06 -70.34 -8.53
CA SER A 592 -7.99 -70.29 -9.58
C SER A 592 -8.10 -69.36 -10.80
N GLY A 593 -7.09 -68.51 -11.00
CA GLY A 593 -6.80 -67.88 -12.31
C GLY A 593 -5.46 -67.15 -12.34
N GLU A 594 -4.53 -67.60 -13.21
CA GLU A 594 -3.25 -66.92 -13.44
C GLU A 594 -3.37 -65.73 -14.41
N ALA A 595 -2.69 -64.64 -14.05
CA ALA A 595 -1.85 -63.81 -14.92
C ALA A 595 -2.43 -62.88 -16.02
N THR A 596 -1.57 -61.91 -16.32
CA THR A 596 -1.33 -61.23 -17.61
C THR A 596 -2.08 -59.94 -17.90
N SER A 597 -1.34 -58.83 -17.78
CA SER A 597 -1.56 -57.60 -18.53
C SER A 597 -1.55 -57.86 -20.04
N VAL A 598 -2.63 -57.50 -20.76
CA VAL A 598 -2.68 -57.60 -22.23
C VAL A 598 -3.11 -56.26 -22.83
N ILE A 599 -2.26 -55.77 -23.74
CA ILE A 599 -2.48 -54.62 -24.61
C ILE A 599 -3.46 -55.03 -25.72
N ALA A 600 -4.45 -54.21 -26.04
CA ALA A 600 -5.30 -54.41 -27.23
C ALA A 600 -5.51 -53.09 -28.00
N SER A 601 -4.85 -53.01 -29.16
CA SER A 601 -5.09 -52.04 -30.23
C SER A 601 -6.08 -52.61 -31.25
N THR A 602 -7.00 -51.80 -31.79
CA THR A 602 -7.62 -52.05 -33.12
C THR A 602 -8.15 -50.76 -33.74
N ASP A 603 -7.73 -50.50 -34.99
CA ASP A 603 -8.38 -49.55 -35.92
C ASP A 603 -9.75 -50.08 -36.40
N SER A 604 -10.66 -49.17 -36.78
CA SER A 604 -11.41 -49.26 -38.06
C SER A 604 -12.40 -48.10 -38.29
N GLU A 605 -12.24 -47.41 -39.42
CA GLU A 605 -13.26 -46.63 -40.16
C GLU A 605 -13.82 -47.49 -41.34
N PRO A 606 -14.78 -47.02 -42.18
CA PRO A 606 -16.00 -46.25 -41.90
C PRO A 606 -17.23 -46.88 -42.63
N LEU A 607 -18.42 -46.29 -42.52
CA LEU A 607 -19.51 -46.52 -43.50
C LEU A 607 -20.51 -45.36 -43.57
N SER A 608 -21.05 -45.12 -44.77
CA SER A 608 -21.93 -44.01 -45.14
C SER A 608 -23.28 -44.49 -45.70
N SER A 609 -24.35 -43.70 -45.57
CA SER A 609 -25.36 -43.42 -46.64
C SER A 609 -26.63 -42.65 -46.18
N LEU A 610 -26.90 -41.53 -46.86
CA LEU A 610 -28.17 -41.07 -47.50
C LEU A 610 -29.51 -40.97 -46.70
N ASP A 611 -29.95 -39.73 -46.38
CA ASP A 611 -31.06 -38.93 -46.99
C ASP A 611 -32.38 -39.60 -47.52
N PRO A 612 -33.53 -38.88 -47.67
CA PRO A 612 -33.97 -37.54 -47.18
C PRO A 612 -35.49 -37.40 -46.78
N ASP A 613 -35.95 -36.14 -46.63
CA ASP A 613 -37.33 -35.56 -46.84
C ASP A 613 -38.46 -35.65 -45.76
N GLY A 614 -39.17 -34.51 -45.56
CA GLY A 614 -40.58 -34.52 -45.08
C GLY A 614 -41.11 -33.39 -44.17
N GLU A 615 -41.25 -32.14 -44.64
CA GLU A 615 -42.27 -31.18 -44.13
C GLU A 615 -43.66 -31.51 -44.75
N PRO A 616 -44.86 -31.17 -44.18
CA PRO A 616 -45.28 -29.76 -44.00
C PRO A 616 -46.41 -29.38 -42.97
N SER A 617 -46.65 -28.07 -42.84
CA SER A 617 -47.94 -27.32 -42.70
C SER A 617 -48.95 -27.52 -41.53
N ALA A 618 -49.00 -26.50 -40.64
CA ALA A 618 -50.07 -25.47 -40.44
C ALA A 618 -51.56 -25.75 -40.05
N GLU A 619 -52.13 -24.71 -39.39
CA GLU A 619 -53.55 -24.32 -39.13
C GLU A 619 -54.34 -24.83 -37.90
N GLY A 620 -55.10 -23.90 -37.29
CA GLY A 620 -56.12 -24.13 -36.23
C GLY A 620 -56.25 -22.97 -35.22
N ALA A 621 -57.42 -22.31 -35.11
CA ALA A 621 -57.59 -21.03 -34.39
C ALA A 621 -58.86 -20.93 -33.49
N GLY A 622 -58.94 -19.85 -32.67
CA GLY A 622 -60.15 -19.32 -32.00
C GLY A 622 -60.26 -19.58 -30.48
N GLU A 623 -61.04 -18.83 -29.67
CA GLU A 623 -61.62 -17.47 -29.79
C GLU A 623 -62.28 -17.05 -28.43
N GLY A 624 -62.53 -15.74 -28.18
CA GLY A 624 -63.36 -15.20 -27.06
C GLY A 624 -62.58 -14.76 -25.78
N ALA A 625 -62.56 -13.51 -25.29
CA ALA A 625 -63.61 -12.50 -24.96
C ALA A 625 -64.30 -12.79 -23.58
N ASP A 626 -64.61 -11.82 -22.69
CA ASP A 626 -64.68 -10.36 -22.82
C ASP A 626 -64.84 -9.57 -21.45
N VAL A 627 -64.69 -8.22 -21.45
CA VAL A 627 -65.53 -7.20 -20.68
C VAL A 627 -65.38 -7.08 -19.11
N LEU A 628 -65.17 -5.94 -18.40
CA LEU A 628 -65.30 -4.45 -18.54
C LEU A 628 -64.18 -3.67 -17.77
N SER A 629 -63.69 -2.49 -18.20
CA SER A 629 -64.15 -1.06 -17.97
C SER A 629 -64.08 -0.57 -16.50
N ASP A 630 -63.76 0.66 -16.10
CA ASP A 630 -63.45 1.98 -16.73
C ASP A 630 -62.38 2.72 -15.85
N GLY A 631 -61.82 3.91 -16.11
CA GLY A 631 -62.04 4.97 -17.12
C GLY A 631 -60.93 6.07 -17.01
N SER A 632 -61.11 7.29 -17.56
CA SER A 632 -60.00 8.26 -17.82
C SER A 632 -60.19 9.71 -17.21
N PRO A 633 -59.56 10.83 -17.67
CA PRO A 633 -58.79 11.77 -16.82
C PRO A 633 -59.29 13.24 -16.98
N PRO A 634 -58.49 14.32 -17.23
CA PRO A 634 -57.19 14.82 -16.70
C PRO A 634 -57.29 16.27 -16.14
N GLU A 635 -56.21 16.89 -15.63
CA GLU A 635 -56.02 18.36 -15.70
C GLU A 635 -54.55 18.86 -15.61
N THR A 636 -54.32 20.15 -15.88
CA THR A 636 -53.07 20.76 -16.40
C THR A 636 -52.29 21.71 -15.48
N ALA A 637 -50.95 21.74 -15.60
CA ALA A 637 -50.03 22.91 -15.51
C ALA A 637 -48.59 22.45 -15.85
N GLN A 638 -47.85 22.92 -16.86
CA GLN A 638 -47.22 24.25 -17.10
C GLN A 638 -46.23 24.76 -16.04
N SER A 639 -44.91 24.62 -16.30
CA SER A 639 -43.88 25.70 -16.30
C SER A 639 -42.48 25.11 -16.53
N SER A 640 -41.91 25.22 -17.75
CA SER A 640 -40.83 26.17 -18.11
C SER A 640 -39.41 25.84 -17.59
N ALA A 641 -38.52 25.47 -18.51
CA ALA A 641 -37.07 25.44 -18.31
C ALA A 641 -36.47 26.86 -18.46
N PRO A 642 -35.30 27.15 -17.84
CA PRO A 642 -34.57 28.39 -18.08
C PRO A 642 -33.58 28.26 -19.26
N GLU A 643 -33.46 29.34 -20.01
CA GLU A 643 -32.59 29.47 -21.19
C GLU A 643 -31.11 29.75 -20.84
N GLN A 644 -30.29 29.70 -21.89
CA GLN A 644 -28.92 30.19 -21.92
C GLN A 644 -28.84 31.69 -21.58
N SER A 645 -27.80 32.12 -20.85
CA SER A 645 -27.50 33.54 -20.66
C SER A 645 -26.00 33.83 -20.81
N SER A 646 -25.63 34.47 -21.92
CA SER A 646 -24.32 35.11 -22.12
C SER A 646 -24.40 36.61 -21.78
N PRO A 647 -23.38 37.20 -21.12
CA PRO A 647 -23.12 38.64 -21.11
C PRO A 647 -21.71 38.96 -21.73
N PRO A 648 -21.34 40.22 -22.04
CA PRO A 648 -21.21 40.61 -23.45
C PRO A 648 -19.81 41.14 -23.88
N GLU A 649 -19.62 41.32 -25.19
CA GLU A 649 -18.47 42.03 -25.78
C GLU A 649 -18.63 43.56 -25.78
N GLN A 650 -17.61 44.28 -25.27
CA GLN A 650 -17.07 45.55 -25.78
C GLN A 650 -15.64 45.70 -25.21
N SER A 651 -14.58 46.24 -25.83
CA SER A 651 -14.09 46.41 -27.21
C SER A 651 -12.77 47.22 -27.10
N SER A 652 -11.91 47.17 -28.13
CA SER A 652 -10.84 48.17 -28.47
C SER A 652 -9.53 48.32 -27.65
N GLY A 653 -8.60 47.35 -27.80
CA GLY A 653 -7.19 47.53 -28.27
C GLY A 653 -6.14 48.33 -27.46
N PRO A 654 -4.87 48.45 -27.95
CA PRO A 654 -4.24 47.84 -29.13
C PRO A 654 -2.96 46.99 -28.83
N ARG A 655 -2.42 46.31 -29.87
CA ARG A 655 -1.12 45.58 -29.87
C ARG A 655 0.08 46.54 -30.06
N PRO A 656 1.32 46.16 -29.67
CA PRO A 656 2.23 45.32 -30.48
C PRO A 656 2.92 44.22 -29.62
N GLY A 657 3.79 43.32 -30.10
CA GLY A 657 4.39 43.05 -31.41
C GLY A 657 5.22 41.74 -31.33
N GLN A 658 5.67 41.19 -32.46
CA GLN A 658 6.36 39.88 -32.53
C GLN A 658 7.78 39.92 -31.95
N GLY A 659 8.26 38.79 -31.41
CA GLY A 659 9.66 38.62 -30.98
C GLY A 659 9.99 37.17 -30.58
N SER A 660 10.49 36.38 -31.53
CA SER A 660 11.01 35.02 -31.30
C SER A 660 12.39 35.05 -30.62
N GLY A 661 12.66 34.12 -29.69
CA GLY A 661 14.01 33.96 -29.13
C GLY A 661 14.19 32.75 -28.21
N GLN A 662 14.73 31.65 -28.76
CA GLN A 662 15.36 30.59 -27.96
C GLN A 662 16.77 31.03 -27.57
N PHE A 663 17.17 30.94 -26.30
CA PHE A 663 18.55 30.64 -25.85
C PHE A 663 18.45 30.04 -24.44
N ARG A 664 18.76 28.76 -24.21
CA ARG A 664 20.07 28.08 -24.11
C ARG A 664 20.91 28.47 -22.89
N GLN A 665 21.37 27.44 -22.19
CA GLN A 665 22.26 27.46 -21.03
C GLN A 665 23.58 28.18 -21.32
N ALA A 666 24.18 28.78 -20.28
CA ALA A 666 25.58 29.15 -20.25
C ALA A 666 26.25 28.49 -19.04
N ASN A 667 27.25 27.65 -19.31
CA ASN A 667 28.25 27.24 -18.31
C ASN A 667 29.28 28.37 -18.16
N LEU A 668 29.86 28.52 -16.97
CA LEU A 668 31.08 29.30 -16.74
C LEU A 668 32.06 28.51 -15.86
N PHE A 669 33.03 27.88 -16.51
CA PHE A 669 34.44 27.95 -16.08
C PHE A 669 34.96 29.33 -16.53
N GLY A 670 35.98 29.98 -15.97
CA GLY A 670 36.98 29.64 -14.95
C GLY A 670 38.18 30.58 -15.16
N ASP A 671 38.96 30.87 -14.10
CA ASP A 671 40.28 31.55 -14.13
C ASP A 671 40.26 33.03 -14.66
N ASP A 672 41.20 33.96 -14.40
CA ASP A 672 42.46 33.98 -13.63
C ASP A 672 42.79 35.43 -13.17
N GLU A 673 43.81 35.59 -12.31
CA GLU A 673 44.70 36.77 -12.02
C GLU A 673 44.29 38.23 -12.36
N GLU A 674 44.15 39.10 -11.33
CA GLU A 674 45.16 40.13 -10.91
C GLU A 674 44.80 40.81 -9.56
#